data_AF-A0A285M9V7-F1
#
_entry.id   AF-A0A285M9V7-F1
#
_cell.length_a   1.000
_cell.length_b   1.000
_cell.length_c   1.000
_cell.angle_alpha   90.00
_cell.angle_beta   90.00
_cell.angle_gamma   90.00
#
_symmetry.space_group_name_H-M   'P 1'
#
loop_
_entity.id
_entity.type
_entity.pdbx_description
1 polymer ?
#
loop_
_entity_poly.entity_id
_entity_poly.type
_entity_poly.pdbx_seq_one_letter_code
_entity_poly.pdbx_strand_id
1 'polypeptide(L)'
;MPNRNSRSPGKLSRLDTAGQVSTKPGFAVDANAGVWRSLASDLRQTGRSLGRLADNALKRREQASIEAGKTQGFYDGYNADLGTNSEADGDTSTAAPMPEGLKVVDAGKGFTTIRHKDGSVVRYSGARNWRNNNPGNLEFGDFAKSHGAIGTDGRFAVFPDYETGRKAKASLLFESGSYKSKSIASAISRYAPASENNTKAYYSAIAEAVGVPASTPLGSLSKQQRTVMLDAMERMEGFRVGKTETLGTEQRQPTTAGTGRPGPSGPALALRKDKSLQGEAYQHAQNRAISRRLPLEVSQQLEALYDEHKEDPAALSKAFDEAESGVLERLNTLSGDPELLLLGRETFARKRRVYEKSARAEEDKRVRDGERADYDEVLKSSRTSLQRQAYLVGDDEEAGADLDVAMNENLANIEDALEAGLISPQLASKQQKVIFDTVTLARIDGVFDSLPGPDEKQAFVEGLKDEWKEGEGFLKDLSLEQVDGLDRKYSGAIRAERQQATADVKLQTKKMQRLLVDDLASIGETGVGLSIDGEELNFDQVKATLGEEAATDWQRKRQVQTATFDATAGLDLLPTDEILMKLDGLEPEPGSLGYVDQVAVLNATKAEAKRITKLRKEDPAEAVDQAFEDLKGLKQQAYDGDPVALEELIKGRLDAQASLDIPEAAQAVLTNGELGRILEGLPDEADKAEWMKLAKSFDQTFGPYSGDVMTQVFQSKGLHRDLVNAAKAYLKDWEGEGPSLSEQKAIGEKAEAATADQAMNGWAAMKMQQQSQYDDVIEANSKARDQRGRKVERPAPPEVLWPNIDAITALVSNPEKASDFDAAFGAGAADYFLQRHEASKQDLKAYLEAARHDEALSYEDWLKDQEPRKPKAATKPPKQKRDHRGRVRN
;
A
#
# COMPACT_ATOMS: atom_id res chain seq x y z
N MET A 1 -21.34 -46.55 -31.20
CA MET A 1 -22.49 -45.99 -31.94
C MET A 1 -22.08 -44.65 -32.52
N PRO A 2 -21.86 -44.58 -33.84
CA PRO A 2 -21.78 -43.31 -34.56
C PRO A 2 -23.21 -42.85 -34.91
N ASN A 3 -23.47 -41.56 -34.97
CA ASN A 3 -24.58 -41.07 -35.77
C ASN A 3 -24.06 -40.04 -36.78
N ARG A 4 -23.65 -40.60 -37.93
CA ARG A 4 -23.66 -39.92 -39.22
C ARG A 4 -25.12 -39.64 -39.58
N ASN A 5 -25.42 -38.48 -40.15
CA ASN A 5 -26.13 -38.49 -41.43
C ASN A 5 -25.94 -37.20 -42.23
N SER A 6 -25.53 -37.46 -43.47
CA SER A 6 -25.38 -36.58 -44.61
C SER A 6 -26.72 -36.29 -45.28
N ARG A 7 -26.81 -35.18 -46.04
CA ARG A 7 -27.28 -35.07 -47.44
C ARG A 7 -27.54 -33.59 -47.83
N SER A 8 -26.55 -33.00 -48.51
CA SER A 8 -26.53 -32.44 -49.88
C SER A 8 -27.87 -32.17 -50.62
N PRO A 9 -27.87 -31.56 -51.84
CA PRO A 9 -27.65 -30.16 -52.20
C PRO A 9 -28.85 -29.59 -53.03
N GLY A 10 -28.91 -28.27 -53.21
CA GLY A 10 -29.65 -27.68 -54.34
C GLY A 10 -30.73 -26.65 -53.97
N LYS A 11 -30.47 -25.40 -54.36
CA LYS A 11 -31.29 -24.69 -55.35
C LYS A 11 -30.55 -23.45 -55.86
N LEU A 12 -29.87 -23.64 -56.99
CA LEU A 12 -29.74 -22.61 -58.02
C LEU A 12 -31.14 -22.25 -58.52
N SER A 13 -31.47 -20.96 -58.62
CA SER A 13 -31.88 -20.38 -59.91
C SER A 13 -32.00 -18.86 -59.86
N ARG A 14 -31.24 -18.23 -60.79
CA ARG A 14 -31.57 -17.01 -61.55
C ARG A 14 -31.43 -15.66 -60.87
N LEU A 15 -30.30 -15.01 -61.14
CA LEU A 15 -30.28 -13.79 -61.95
C LEU A 15 -28.86 -13.61 -62.53
N ASP A 16 -28.63 -14.20 -63.70
CA ASP A 16 -27.70 -13.61 -64.66
C ASP A 16 -28.44 -12.44 -65.31
N THR A 17 -27.81 -11.27 -65.40
CA THR A 17 -27.38 -10.67 -66.67
C THR A 17 -26.70 -9.33 -66.37
N ALA A 18 -25.48 -9.16 -66.88
CA ALA A 18 -24.61 -7.97 -66.87
C ALA A 18 -23.65 -7.80 -65.67
N GLY A 19 -22.69 -8.72 -65.56
CA GLY A 19 -21.35 -8.43 -65.02
C GLY A 19 -20.32 -8.93 -66.04
N GLN A 20 -19.54 -8.02 -66.62
CA GLN A 20 -18.48 -8.38 -67.57
C GLN A 20 -17.44 -9.26 -66.87
N VAL A 21 -17.28 -10.47 -67.42
CA VAL A 21 -16.24 -11.41 -67.03
C VAL A 21 -14.90 -10.90 -67.59
N SER A 22 -13.95 -10.62 -66.70
CA SER A 22 -12.53 -10.51 -67.06
C SER A 22 -12.11 -11.81 -67.75
N THR A 23 -11.78 -11.70 -69.04
CA THR A 23 -11.30 -12.82 -69.85
C THR A 23 -9.78 -12.80 -69.87
N LYS A 24 -9.15 -13.37 -68.84
CA LYS A 24 -7.80 -13.94 -68.98
C LYS A 24 -7.76 -15.37 -68.41
N PRO A 25 -7.25 -16.36 -69.16
CA PRO A 25 -7.19 -17.75 -68.70
C PRO A 25 -6.17 -17.90 -67.56
N GLY A 26 -6.53 -18.70 -66.56
CA GLY A 26 -5.61 -19.14 -65.52
C GLY A 26 -4.46 -19.93 -66.11
N PHE A 27 -3.24 -19.46 -65.87
CA PHE A 27 -1.92 -20.11 -65.82
C PHE A 27 -0.89 -18.96 -65.88
N ALA A 28 -0.82 -18.15 -64.82
CA ALA A 28 0.35 -17.30 -64.60
C ALA A 28 1.37 -18.16 -63.85
N VAL A 29 2.49 -18.47 -64.52
CA VAL A 29 3.72 -18.83 -63.83
C VAL A 29 4.01 -17.68 -62.87
N ASP A 30 4.07 -17.96 -61.56
CA ASP A 30 4.38 -16.97 -60.53
C ASP A 30 5.74 -16.33 -60.86
N ALA A 31 5.69 -15.13 -61.46
CA ALA A 31 6.86 -14.38 -61.89
C ALA A 31 7.75 -13.98 -60.70
N ASN A 32 7.21 -14.07 -59.48
CA ASN A 32 7.85 -13.65 -58.24
C ASN A 32 8.33 -14.84 -57.38
N ALA A 33 8.13 -16.09 -57.83
CA ALA A 33 8.60 -17.32 -57.14
C ALA A 33 10.10 -17.31 -56.76
N GLY A 34 10.93 -16.53 -57.46
CA GLY A 34 12.34 -16.30 -57.12
C GLY A 34 12.55 -15.32 -55.95
N VAL A 35 11.76 -14.25 -55.89
CA VAL A 35 11.77 -13.26 -54.80
C VAL A 35 11.26 -13.91 -53.52
N TRP A 36 10.16 -14.67 -53.61
CA TRP A 36 9.58 -15.41 -52.48
C TRP A 36 10.54 -16.43 -51.85
N ARG A 37 11.41 -17.09 -52.65
CA ARG A 37 12.43 -18.01 -52.13
C ARG A 37 13.60 -17.30 -51.46
N SER A 38 14.02 -16.13 -51.95
CA SER A 38 15.08 -15.35 -51.31
C SER A 38 14.66 -14.76 -49.95
N LEU A 39 13.39 -14.40 -49.81
CA LEU A 39 12.83 -13.86 -48.57
C LEU A 39 12.69 -14.93 -47.47
N ALA A 40 12.28 -16.15 -47.85
CA ALA A 40 12.21 -17.30 -46.94
C ALA A 40 13.60 -17.74 -46.41
N SER A 41 14.68 -17.58 -47.20
CA SER A 41 16.03 -17.82 -46.70
C SER A 41 16.47 -16.79 -45.65
N ASP A 42 16.02 -15.54 -45.78
CA ASP A 42 16.39 -14.44 -44.90
C ASP A 42 15.72 -14.55 -43.52
N LEU A 43 14.47 -15.04 -43.44
CA LEU A 43 13.77 -15.22 -42.17
C LEU A 43 14.28 -16.42 -41.36
N ARG A 44 14.66 -17.54 -42.00
CA ARG A 44 15.35 -18.63 -41.28
C ARG A 44 16.72 -18.19 -40.78
N GLN A 45 17.45 -17.41 -41.58
CA GLN A 45 18.74 -16.84 -41.17
C GLN A 45 18.58 -15.85 -40.00
N THR A 46 17.49 -15.09 -39.97
CA THR A 46 17.11 -14.23 -38.85
C THR A 46 16.90 -15.03 -37.57
N GLY A 47 16.12 -16.12 -37.62
CA GLY A 47 15.91 -17.01 -36.46
C GLY A 47 17.22 -17.56 -35.91
N ARG A 48 18.06 -18.13 -36.78
CA ARG A 48 19.39 -18.63 -36.38
C ARG A 48 20.30 -17.56 -35.78
N SER A 49 20.19 -16.31 -36.23
CA SER A 49 21.02 -15.21 -35.69
C SER A 49 20.52 -14.76 -34.34
N LEU A 50 19.19 -14.60 -34.19
CA LEU A 50 18.56 -14.32 -32.90
C LEU A 50 18.82 -15.42 -31.86
N GLY A 51 18.74 -16.69 -32.25
CA GLY A 51 19.03 -17.82 -31.37
C GLY A 51 20.49 -17.81 -30.90
N ARG A 52 21.45 -17.52 -31.80
CA ARG A 52 22.87 -17.36 -31.41
C ARG A 52 23.07 -16.21 -30.43
N LEU A 53 22.37 -15.08 -30.61
CA LEU A 53 22.44 -13.95 -29.69
C LEU A 53 21.85 -14.29 -28.32
N ALA A 54 20.71 -14.98 -28.28
CA ALA A 54 20.08 -15.44 -27.05
C ALA A 54 20.97 -16.45 -26.31
N ASP A 55 21.54 -17.43 -27.01
CA ASP A 55 22.48 -18.42 -26.46
C ASP A 55 23.73 -17.75 -25.88
N ASN A 56 24.28 -16.75 -26.57
CA ASN A 56 25.44 -16.01 -26.09
C ASN A 56 25.11 -15.20 -24.84
N ALA A 57 23.91 -14.60 -24.78
CA ALA A 57 23.44 -13.90 -23.59
C ALA A 57 23.31 -14.84 -22.38
N LEU A 58 22.75 -16.05 -22.59
CA LEU A 58 22.65 -17.08 -21.55
C LEU A 58 24.02 -17.57 -21.07
N LYS A 59 24.98 -17.79 -21.98
CA LYS A 59 26.35 -18.23 -21.61
C LYS A 59 27.11 -17.21 -20.78
N ARG A 60 26.91 -15.90 -21.01
CA ARG A 60 27.55 -14.84 -20.21
C ARG A 60 27.12 -14.89 -18.72
N ARG A 61 25.88 -15.30 -18.44
CA ARG A 61 25.38 -15.53 -17.07
C ARG A 61 26.14 -16.67 -16.38
N GLU A 62 26.36 -17.78 -17.07
CA GLU A 62 27.12 -18.92 -16.52
C GLU A 62 28.56 -18.54 -16.21
N GLN A 63 29.20 -17.74 -17.06
CA GLN A 63 30.56 -17.27 -16.81
C GLN A 63 30.64 -16.27 -15.65
N ALA A 64 29.69 -15.33 -15.56
CA ALA A 64 29.61 -14.37 -14.46
C ALA A 64 29.29 -15.04 -13.11
N SER A 65 28.44 -16.07 -13.09
CA SER A 65 28.15 -16.84 -11.86
C SER A 65 29.35 -17.68 -11.41
N ILE A 66 30.13 -18.21 -12.35
CA ILE A 66 31.38 -18.94 -12.06
C ILE A 66 32.49 -17.98 -11.55
N GLU A 67 32.57 -16.75 -12.06
CA GLU A 67 33.52 -15.73 -11.56
C GLU A 67 33.11 -15.15 -10.19
N ALA A 68 31.81 -14.93 -9.97
CA ALA A 68 31.28 -14.55 -8.65
C ALA A 68 31.51 -15.66 -7.61
N GLY A 69 31.33 -16.93 -7.98
CA GLY A 69 31.65 -18.08 -7.12
C GLY A 69 33.14 -18.23 -6.81
N LYS A 70 34.04 -17.64 -7.60
CA LYS A 70 35.50 -17.61 -7.35
C LYS A 70 35.95 -16.44 -6.49
N THR A 71 35.16 -15.37 -6.39
CA THR A 71 35.46 -14.14 -5.63
C THR A 71 34.75 -14.09 -4.27
N GLN A 72 34.00 -15.12 -3.91
CA GLN A 72 33.25 -15.20 -2.65
C GLN A 72 34.10 -15.54 -1.41
N GLY A 73 35.41 -15.74 -1.60
CA GLY A 73 36.39 -15.63 -0.53
C GLY A 73 37.18 -14.35 -0.73
N PHE A 74 37.02 -13.40 0.20
CA PHE A 74 37.83 -12.19 0.44
C PHE A 74 37.13 -10.84 0.17
N TYR A 75 36.75 -10.21 1.29
CA TYR A 75 36.30 -8.83 1.58
C TYR A 75 34.80 -8.50 1.63
N ASP A 76 34.39 -8.33 2.88
CA ASP A 76 33.31 -7.52 3.46
C ASP A 76 32.99 -6.21 2.74
N GLY A 77 31.71 -5.87 2.89
CA GLY A 77 31.20 -4.53 3.22
C GLY A 77 32.14 -3.35 3.02
N TYR A 78 31.88 -2.59 1.96
CA TYR A 78 32.15 -1.16 1.96
C TYR A 78 30.97 -0.39 1.36
N ASN A 79 30.60 0.64 2.11
CA ASN A 79 29.77 1.77 1.72
C ASN A 79 30.04 2.20 0.26
N ALA A 80 28.97 2.27 -0.54
CA ALA A 80 28.84 3.33 -1.55
C ALA A 80 28.02 4.43 -0.88
N ASP A 81 28.67 5.27 -0.09
CA ASP A 81 29.11 6.59 -0.56
C ASP A 81 27.93 7.41 -1.09
N LEU A 82 27.46 8.25 -0.19
CA LEU A 82 26.63 9.41 -0.46
C LEU A 82 27.46 10.40 -1.30
N GLY A 83 27.51 10.15 -2.60
CA GLY A 83 28.07 11.08 -3.58
C GLY A 83 27.18 12.31 -3.76
N THR A 84 27.30 13.27 -2.85
CA THR A 84 27.02 14.68 -3.11
C THR A 84 28.19 15.29 -3.88
N ASN A 85 27.97 15.58 -5.16
CA ASN A 85 28.56 16.64 -6.00
C ASN A 85 27.63 16.67 -7.24
N SER A 86 26.78 17.65 -7.54
CA SER A 86 26.92 19.11 -7.55
C SER A 86 28.05 19.65 -8.43
N GLU A 87 28.08 19.22 -9.69
CA GLU A 87 28.44 20.06 -10.84
C GLU A 87 27.39 19.70 -11.91
N ALA A 88 26.33 20.48 -12.11
CA ALA A 88 26.33 21.76 -12.82
C ALA A 88 27.04 21.66 -14.18
N ASP A 89 26.39 20.99 -15.12
CA ASP A 89 26.49 21.36 -16.53
C ASP A 89 25.08 21.50 -17.11
N GLY A 90 24.89 22.61 -17.80
CA GLY A 90 23.58 23.18 -18.05
C GLY A 90 22.83 22.46 -19.15
N ASP A 91 21.57 22.16 -18.87
CA ASP A 91 20.56 22.25 -19.90
C ASP A 91 19.60 23.37 -19.49
N THR A 92 19.93 24.55 -19.99
CA THR A 92 19.00 25.66 -20.06
C THR A 92 17.68 25.14 -20.61
N SER A 93 16.64 25.29 -19.81
CA SER A 93 15.26 25.39 -20.25
C SER A 93 15.17 26.29 -21.49
N THR A 94 15.32 25.70 -22.68
CA THR A 94 14.72 26.25 -23.88
C THR A 94 13.30 25.76 -23.87
N ALA A 95 12.41 26.59 -23.33
CA ALA A 95 11.00 26.54 -23.64
C ALA A 95 10.86 26.27 -25.14
N ALA A 96 10.28 25.12 -25.50
CA ALA A 96 9.91 24.86 -26.87
C ALA A 96 9.07 26.06 -27.36
N PRO A 97 9.45 26.71 -28.47
CA PRO A 97 8.69 27.84 -28.97
C PRO A 97 7.27 27.35 -29.27
N MET A 98 6.32 28.14 -28.77
CA MET A 98 4.88 27.99 -28.97
C MET A 98 4.58 27.55 -30.42
N PRO A 99 3.82 26.47 -30.65
CA PRO A 99 3.35 26.18 -31.99
C PRO A 99 2.30 27.24 -32.37
N GLU A 100 2.66 28.15 -33.26
CA GLU A 100 1.73 29.11 -33.85
C GLU A 100 0.51 28.37 -34.45
N GLY A 101 -0.70 28.82 -34.10
CA GLY A 101 -1.95 28.42 -34.77
C GLY A 101 -3.12 27.99 -33.88
N LEU A 102 -2.91 27.60 -32.61
CA LEU A 102 -4.00 27.25 -31.67
C LEU A 102 -4.32 28.42 -30.73
N LYS A 103 -5.52 28.98 -30.83
CA LYS A 103 -6.00 30.05 -29.94
C LYS A 103 -7.48 29.89 -29.61
N VAL A 104 -7.83 30.25 -28.37
CA VAL A 104 -9.23 30.45 -27.98
C VAL A 104 -9.76 31.68 -28.70
N VAL A 105 -10.84 31.53 -29.47
CA VAL A 105 -11.45 32.60 -30.28
C VAL A 105 -12.62 33.24 -29.53
N ASP A 106 -13.38 32.44 -28.78
CA ASP A 106 -14.52 32.89 -27.99
C ASP A 106 -14.76 31.89 -26.85
N ALA A 107 -15.25 32.34 -25.71
CA ALA A 107 -15.60 31.49 -24.58
C ALA A 107 -16.70 32.13 -23.73
N GLY A 108 -17.64 31.32 -23.27
CA GLY A 108 -18.79 31.80 -22.51
C GLY A 108 -19.48 30.71 -21.70
N LYS A 109 -20.69 31.01 -21.19
CA LYS A 109 -21.44 30.09 -20.33
C LYS A 109 -21.79 28.81 -21.10
N GLY A 110 -21.02 27.74 -20.84
CA GLY A 110 -21.27 26.40 -21.38
C GLY A 110 -20.51 26.04 -22.65
N PHE A 111 -19.70 26.94 -23.22
CA PHE A 111 -18.97 26.67 -24.46
C PHE A 111 -17.57 27.32 -24.50
N THR A 112 -16.69 26.74 -25.32
CA THR A 112 -15.35 27.25 -25.63
C THR A 112 -15.07 27.02 -27.12
N THR A 113 -14.65 28.04 -27.85
CA THR A 113 -14.38 27.98 -29.29
C THR A 113 -12.89 28.10 -29.55
N ILE A 114 -12.30 27.10 -30.19
CA ILE A 114 -10.87 27.01 -30.46
C ILE A 114 -10.65 27.08 -31.98
N ARG A 115 -9.70 27.90 -32.42
CA ARG A 115 -9.16 27.86 -33.78
C ARG A 115 -7.99 26.89 -33.80
N HIS A 116 -8.06 25.90 -34.67
CA HIS A 116 -7.02 24.90 -34.87
C HIS A 116 -6.04 25.34 -35.95
N LYS A 117 -4.88 24.67 -36.01
CA LYS A 117 -3.78 24.99 -36.93
C LYS A 117 -4.16 24.91 -38.41
N ASP A 118 -5.19 24.13 -38.75
CA ASP A 118 -5.73 23.95 -40.11
C ASP A 118 -6.73 25.06 -40.51
N GLY A 119 -6.95 26.06 -39.64
CA GLY A 119 -7.91 27.13 -39.86
C GLY A 119 -9.34 26.79 -39.48
N SER A 120 -9.62 25.54 -39.08
CA SER A 120 -10.94 25.16 -38.59
C SER A 120 -11.24 25.83 -37.25
N VAL A 121 -12.49 26.26 -37.09
CA VAL A 121 -12.99 26.84 -35.84
C VAL A 121 -13.99 25.85 -35.27
N VAL A 122 -13.64 25.25 -34.13
CA VAL A 122 -14.45 24.22 -33.48
C VAL A 122 -14.98 24.77 -32.16
N ARG A 123 -16.29 24.65 -31.97
CA ARG A 123 -16.99 25.02 -30.73
C ARG A 123 -17.25 23.77 -29.90
N TYR A 124 -16.69 23.75 -28.70
CA TYR A 124 -16.90 22.70 -27.70
C TYR A 124 -17.97 23.13 -26.70
N SER A 125 -19.01 22.33 -26.52
CA SER A 125 -20.12 22.60 -25.60
C SER A 125 -20.30 21.45 -24.62
N GLY A 126 -20.30 21.69 -23.31
CA GLY A 126 -20.40 20.61 -22.31
C GLY A 126 -19.72 20.93 -20.97
N ALA A 127 -19.31 19.88 -20.24
CA ALA A 127 -18.60 20.03 -18.97
C ALA A 127 -17.31 20.84 -19.14
N ARG A 128 -17.00 21.74 -18.19
CA ARG A 128 -15.92 22.72 -18.32
C ARG A 128 -14.55 22.06 -18.50
N ASN A 129 -14.23 21.10 -17.64
CA ASN A 129 -13.01 20.31 -17.70
C ASN A 129 -12.82 19.59 -19.04
N TRP A 130 -13.91 19.14 -19.67
CA TRP A 130 -13.87 18.54 -21.00
C TRP A 130 -13.69 19.58 -22.11
N ARG A 131 -14.56 20.60 -22.20
CA ARG A 131 -14.51 21.59 -23.31
C ARG A 131 -13.27 22.47 -23.31
N ASN A 132 -12.57 22.57 -22.18
CA ASN A 132 -11.32 23.31 -22.04
C ASN A 132 -10.08 22.42 -22.14
N ASN A 133 -10.23 21.10 -22.40
CA ASN A 133 -9.14 20.13 -22.32
C ASN A 133 -8.37 20.20 -20.98
N ASN A 134 -9.08 20.49 -19.89
CA ASN A 134 -8.52 20.80 -18.59
C ASN A 134 -9.09 19.84 -17.53
N PRO A 135 -8.66 18.56 -17.51
CA PRO A 135 -9.18 17.55 -16.59
C PRO A 135 -8.81 17.79 -15.11
N GLY A 136 -8.03 18.85 -14.82
CA GLY A 136 -7.73 19.28 -13.46
C GLY A 136 -8.39 20.59 -13.06
N ASN A 137 -9.29 21.15 -13.88
CA ASN A 137 -9.88 22.47 -13.65
C ASN A 137 -8.82 23.49 -13.17
N LEU A 138 -7.64 23.50 -13.81
CA LEU A 138 -6.56 24.41 -13.46
C LEU A 138 -6.98 25.84 -13.81
N GLU A 139 -6.82 26.78 -12.87
CA GLU A 139 -7.06 28.20 -13.14
C GLU A 139 -6.03 28.76 -14.11
N PHE A 140 -6.44 29.74 -14.92
CA PHE A 140 -5.54 30.37 -15.86
C PHE A 140 -4.59 31.33 -15.14
N GLY A 141 -3.29 31.15 -15.34
CA GLY A 141 -2.23 31.93 -14.68
C GLY A 141 -0.86 31.51 -15.18
N ASP A 142 0.20 32.00 -14.55
CA ASP A 142 1.57 31.77 -15.04
C ASP A 142 1.95 30.29 -15.04
N PHE A 143 1.48 29.52 -14.05
CA PHE A 143 1.66 28.06 -14.01
C PHE A 143 1.00 27.37 -15.22
N ALA A 144 -0.26 27.69 -15.53
CA ALA A 144 -0.95 27.06 -16.65
C ALA A 144 -0.33 27.45 -18.00
N LYS A 145 0.09 28.71 -18.14
CA LYS A 145 0.79 29.20 -19.34
C LYS A 145 2.12 28.50 -19.55
N SER A 146 2.92 28.32 -18.49
CA SER A 146 4.21 27.61 -18.56
C SER A 146 4.06 26.12 -18.88
N HIS A 147 2.85 25.57 -18.73
CA HIS A 147 2.51 24.18 -19.06
C HIS A 147 1.64 24.07 -20.33
N GLY A 148 1.65 25.10 -21.20
CA GLY A 148 1.09 25.01 -22.55
C GLY A 148 -0.39 25.41 -22.68
N ALA A 149 -0.95 26.16 -21.73
CA ALA A 149 -2.30 26.71 -21.90
C ALA A 149 -2.36 27.71 -23.08
N ILE A 150 -3.37 27.55 -23.94
CA ILE A 150 -3.57 28.36 -25.16
C ILE A 150 -4.56 29.52 -24.95
N GLY A 151 -5.17 29.62 -23.78
CA GLY A 151 -6.11 30.69 -23.43
C GLY A 151 -6.90 30.37 -22.16
N THR A 152 -8.02 31.07 -21.99
CA THR A 152 -8.91 30.93 -20.82
C THR A 152 -10.38 30.99 -21.23
N ASP A 153 -11.23 30.34 -20.44
CA ASP A 153 -12.70 30.50 -20.52
C ASP A 153 -13.24 31.62 -19.61
N GLY A 154 -12.34 32.44 -19.05
CA GLY A 154 -12.63 33.53 -18.12
C GLY A 154 -11.95 33.31 -16.76
N ARG A 155 -12.00 32.08 -16.22
CA ARG A 155 -11.32 31.71 -14.95
C ARG A 155 -10.37 30.54 -15.12
N PHE A 156 -10.75 29.54 -15.92
CA PHE A 156 -9.99 28.31 -16.06
C PHE A 156 -9.14 28.34 -17.32
N ALA A 157 -8.01 27.63 -17.28
CA ALA A 157 -7.13 27.48 -18.42
C ALA A 157 -7.79 26.61 -19.49
N VAL A 158 -7.50 26.91 -20.75
CA VAL A 158 -7.82 26.08 -21.92
C VAL A 158 -6.51 25.54 -22.47
N PHE A 159 -6.42 24.21 -22.60
CA PHE A 159 -5.25 23.52 -23.15
C PHE A 159 -5.48 23.10 -24.60
N PRO A 160 -4.41 22.91 -25.40
CA PRO A 160 -4.52 22.53 -26.80
C PRO A 160 -5.16 21.16 -26.98
N ASP A 161 -4.93 20.25 -26.03
CA ASP A 161 -5.46 18.89 -25.98
C ASP A 161 -5.51 18.40 -24.54
N TYR A 162 -6.29 17.34 -24.33
CA TYR A 162 -6.51 16.74 -23.01
C TYR A 162 -5.21 16.23 -22.37
N GLU A 163 -4.29 15.68 -23.16
CA GLU A 163 -3.02 15.14 -22.67
C GLU A 163 -2.15 16.23 -22.05
N THR A 164 -2.11 17.41 -22.68
CA THR A 164 -1.41 18.60 -22.18
C THR A 164 -2.02 19.06 -20.86
N GLY A 165 -3.34 19.17 -20.78
CA GLY A 165 -4.02 19.53 -19.52
C GLY A 165 -3.82 18.50 -18.40
N ARG A 166 -3.78 17.20 -18.74
CA ARG A 166 -3.50 16.12 -17.79
C ARG A 166 -2.05 16.13 -17.31
N LYS A 167 -1.08 16.43 -18.19
CA LYS A 167 0.33 16.64 -17.83
C LYS A 167 0.52 17.86 -16.93
N ALA A 168 -0.21 18.95 -17.17
CA ALA A 168 -0.20 20.13 -16.32
C ALA A 168 -0.74 19.81 -14.91
N LYS A 169 -1.83 19.03 -14.82
CA LYS A 169 -2.39 18.55 -13.53
C LYS A 169 -1.39 17.67 -12.77
N ALA A 170 -0.74 16.73 -13.47
CA ALA A 170 0.30 15.89 -12.89
C ALA A 170 1.48 16.72 -12.34
N SER A 171 1.93 17.71 -13.10
CA SER A 171 3.02 18.61 -12.69
C SER A 171 2.63 19.44 -11.47
N LEU A 172 1.38 19.90 -11.40
CA LEU A 172 0.88 20.63 -10.23
C LEU A 172 0.93 19.75 -8.98
N LEU A 173 0.37 18.54 -9.04
CA LEU A 173 0.21 17.68 -7.87
C LEU A 173 1.54 17.07 -7.40
N PHE A 174 2.38 16.65 -8.33
CA PHE A 174 3.54 15.81 -7.99
C PHE A 174 4.88 16.53 -8.07
N GLU A 175 4.95 17.65 -8.79
CA GLU A 175 6.21 18.39 -8.96
C GLU A 175 6.19 19.79 -8.34
N SER A 176 5.02 20.42 -8.15
CA SER A 176 4.96 21.72 -7.47
C SER A 176 5.22 21.60 -5.96
N GLY A 177 6.00 22.52 -5.41
CA GLY A 177 6.22 22.63 -3.96
C GLY A 177 4.94 22.88 -3.16
N SER A 178 3.87 23.36 -3.82
CA SER A 178 2.55 23.58 -3.22
C SER A 178 1.81 22.30 -2.87
N TYR A 179 2.13 21.17 -3.53
CA TYR A 179 1.41 19.90 -3.36
C TYR A 179 2.32 18.71 -3.05
N LYS A 180 3.53 18.64 -3.63
CA LYS A 180 4.43 17.49 -3.55
C LYS A 180 4.70 16.99 -2.13
N SER A 181 4.85 17.90 -1.16
CA SER A 181 5.13 17.56 0.25
C SER A 181 3.88 17.29 1.10
N LYS A 182 2.68 17.52 0.55
CA LYS A 182 1.42 17.36 1.29
C LYS A 182 0.96 15.91 1.27
N SER A 183 0.33 15.46 2.36
CA SER A 183 -0.41 14.21 2.38
C SER A 183 -1.58 14.24 1.40
N ILE A 184 -2.06 13.08 0.95
CA ILE A 184 -3.27 12.99 0.10
C ILE A 184 -4.43 13.78 0.74
N ALA A 185 -4.67 13.61 2.05
CA ALA A 185 -5.71 14.35 2.77
C ALA A 185 -5.50 15.88 2.70
N SER A 186 -4.27 16.36 2.92
CA SER A 186 -3.95 17.79 2.91
C SER A 186 -3.97 18.39 1.51
N ALA A 187 -3.52 17.62 0.51
CA ALA A 187 -3.51 18.02 -0.89
C ALA A 187 -4.93 18.15 -1.44
N ILE A 188 -5.77 17.14 -1.23
CA ILE A 188 -7.17 17.16 -1.67
C ILE A 188 -7.96 18.23 -0.92
N SER A 189 -7.71 18.45 0.38
CA SER A 189 -8.37 19.54 1.13
C SER A 189 -8.01 20.92 0.61
N ARG A 190 -6.79 21.10 0.11
CA ARG A 190 -6.38 22.33 -0.56
C ARG A 190 -6.97 22.45 -1.97
N TYR A 191 -7.08 21.33 -2.68
CA TYR A 191 -7.56 21.28 -4.05
C TYR A 191 -9.09 21.45 -4.15
N ALA A 192 -9.84 20.88 -3.20
CA ALA A 192 -11.30 20.90 -3.13
C ALA A 192 -11.74 21.21 -1.68
N PRO A 193 -11.72 22.49 -1.27
CA PRO A 193 -12.03 22.90 0.10
C PRO A 193 -13.48 22.60 0.51
N ALA A 194 -13.67 22.40 1.82
CA ALA A 194 -14.92 21.91 2.41
C ALA A 194 -16.12 22.87 2.28
N SER A 195 -15.87 24.15 1.96
CA SER A 195 -16.93 25.13 1.69
C SER A 195 -17.76 24.79 0.45
N GLU A 196 -17.22 23.96 -0.46
CA GLU A 196 -17.85 23.64 -1.75
C GLU A 196 -17.94 22.12 -2.00
N ASN A 197 -17.31 21.27 -1.18
CA ASN A 197 -17.16 19.83 -1.44
C ASN A 197 -17.20 19.00 -0.14
N ASN A 198 -17.61 17.72 -0.24
CA ASN A 198 -17.36 16.75 0.83
C ASN A 198 -15.90 16.25 0.76
N THR A 199 -14.98 17.08 1.25
CA THR A 199 -13.54 16.85 1.19
C THR A 199 -13.12 15.52 1.83
N LYS A 200 -13.79 15.10 2.91
CA LYS A 200 -13.52 13.82 3.59
C LYS A 200 -13.81 12.63 2.70
N ALA A 201 -15.00 12.59 2.08
CA ALA A 201 -15.33 11.56 1.11
C ALA A 201 -14.36 11.57 -0.08
N TYR A 202 -13.94 12.76 -0.52
CA TYR A 202 -13.02 12.90 -1.65
C TYR A 202 -11.64 12.31 -1.35
N TYR A 203 -10.95 12.72 -0.28
CA TYR A 203 -9.62 12.17 -0.02
C TYR A 203 -9.65 10.69 0.38
N SER A 204 -10.74 10.21 1.00
CA SER A 204 -10.92 8.79 1.31
C SER A 204 -11.04 7.96 0.03
N ALA A 205 -11.86 8.39 -0.93
CA ALA A 205 -11.99 7.70 -2.22
C ALA A 205 -10.68 7.70 -3.02
N ILE A 206 -9.89 8.78 -2.94
CA ILE A 206 -8.56 8.84 -3.57
C ILE A 206 -7.57 7.89 -2.88
N ALA A 207 -7.52 7.89 -1.55
CA ALA A 207 -6.63 7.00 -0.79
C ALA A 207 -6.94 5.52 -1.06
N GLU A 208 -8.23 5.17 -1.11
CA GLU A 208 -8.71 3.83 -1.44
C GLU A 208 -8.35 3.43 -2.88
N ALA A 209 -8.61 4.30 -3.86
CA ALA A 209 -8.29 4.02 -5.26
C ALA A 209 -6.77 3.81 -5.49
N VAL A 210 -5.93 4.58 -4.78
CA VAL A 210 -4.46 4.50 -4.88
C VAL A 210 -3.89 3.33 -4.08
N GLY A 211 -4.64 2.79 -3.10
CA GLY A 211 -4.23 1.69 -2.25
C GLY A 211 -3.22 2.08 -1.17
N VAL A 212 -3.28 3.31 -0.66
CA VAL A 212 -2.36 3.83 0.37
C VAL A 212 -3.09 4.67 1.43
N PRO A 213 -2.56 4.81 2.65
CA PRO A 213 -3.17 5.67 3.68
C PRO A 213 -3.29 7.14 3.21
N ALA A 214 -4.37 7.83 3.59
CA ALA A 214 -4.57 9.25 3.25
C ALA A 214 -3.51 10.20 3.84
N SER A 215 -2.71 9.74 4.82
CA SER A 215 -1.56 10.42 5.39
C SER A 215 -0.31 10.40 4.48
N THR A 216 -0.29 9.58 3.42
CA THR A 216 0.85 9.41 2.52
C THR A 216 1.15 10.70 1.74
N PRO A 217 2.40 11.20 1.70
CA PRO A 217 2.80 12.35 0.88
C PRO A 217 2.65 12.10 -0.63
N LEU A 218 2.25 13.12 -1.40
CA LEU A 218 2.12 12.99 -2.86
C LEU A 218 3.45 12.68 -3.56
N GLY A 219 4.55 13.25 -3.06
CA GLY A 219 5.89 13.05 -3.61
C GLY A 219 6.39 11.60 -3.50
N SER A 220 5.90 10.83 -2.52
CA SER A 220 6.28 9.43 -2.32
C SER A 220 5.47 8.43 -3.15
N LEU A 221 4.44 8.88 -3.89
CA LEU A 221 3.66 8.01 -4.75
C LEU A 221 4.48 7.55 -5.97
N SER A 222 4.39 6.27 -6.30
CA SER A 222 4.97 5.69 -7.53
C SER A 222 4.29 6.25 -8.78
N LYS A 223 4.91 6.11 -9.97
CA LYS A 223 4.32 6.60 -11.23
C LYS A 223 2.94 5.97 -11.51
N GLN A 224 2.78 4.68 -11.21
CA GLN A 224 1.51 3.96 -11.34
C GLN A 224 0.46 4.53 -10.37
N GLN A 225 0.82 4.73 -9.10
CA GLN A 225 -0.05 5.33 -8.10
C GLN A 225 -0.47 6.76 -8.45
N ARG A 226 0.46 7.55 -9.01
CA ARG A 226 0.17 8.91 -9.53
C ARG A 226 -0.86 8.87 -10.67
N THR A 227 -0.74 7.93 -11.59
CA THR A 227 -1.71 7.73 -12.69
C THR A 227 -3.09 7.36 -12.14
N VAL A 228 -3.16 6.39 -11.21
CA VAL A 228 -4.40 5.96 -10.57
C VAL A 228 -5.06 7.13 -9.81
N MET A 229 -4.26 7.94 -9.11
CA MET A 229 -4.75 9.14 -8.43
C MET A 229 -5.37 10.15 -9.41
N LEU A 230 -4.69 10.43 -10.54
CA LEU A 230 -5.21 11.36 -11.55
C LEU A 230 -6.54 10.88 -12.12
N ASP A 231 -6.67 9.58 -12.40
CA ASP A 231 -7.92 8.98 -12.92
C ASP A 231 -9.05 9.03 -11.89
N ALA A 232 -8.75 8.74 -10.62
CA ALA A 232 -9.73 8.83 -9.55
C ALA A 232 -10.19 10.28 -9.32
N MET A 233 -9.27 11.24 -9.35
CA MET A 233 -9.62 12.66 -9.26
C MET A 233 -10.47 13.13 -10.44
N GLU A 234 -10.21 12.65 -11.66
CA GLU A 234 -10.99 13.01 -12.84
C GLU A 234 -12.43 12.48 -12.79
N ARG A 235 -12.64 11.26 -12.28
CA ARG A 235 -13.99 10.72 -12.02
C ARG A 235 -14.74 11.58 -11.00
N MET A 236 -14.06 12.01 -9.94
CA MET A 236 -14.62 12.90 -8.91
C MET A 236 -14.92 14.30 -9.44
N GLU A 237 -14.12 14.82 -10.38
CA GLU A 237 -14.32 16.12 -11.03
C GLU A 237 -15.44 16.10 -12.09
N GLY A 238 -16.10 14.96 -12.31
CA GLY A 238 -17.30 14.86 -13.14
C GLY A 238 -17.02 15.09 -14.63
N PHE A 239 -15.86 14.69 -15.14
CA PHE A 239 -15.52 14.76 -16.55
C PHE A 239 -16.57 14.03 -17.40
N ARG A 240 -17.21 14.75 -18.33
CA ARG A 240 -18.23 14.23 -19.24
C ARG A 240 -18.01 14.78 -20.64
N VAL A 241 -17.95 13.88 -21.62
CA VAL A 241 -17.80 14.22 -23.03
C VAL A 241 -18.99 15.07 -23.49
N GLY A 242 -18.70 16.21 -24.11
CA GLY A 242 -19.67 17.16 -24.62
C GLY A 242 -19.88 17.03 -26.14
N LYS A 243 -20.44 18.08 -26.75
CA LYS A 243 -20.68 18.17 -28.19
C LYS A 243 -19.62 19.07 -28.84
N THR A 244 -19.19 18.70 -30.05
CA THR A 244 -18.31 19.50 -30.92
C THR A 244 -19.06 19.93 -32.17
N GLU A 245 -18.96 21.21 -32.53
CA GLU A 245 -19.56 21.79 -33.73
C GLU A 245 -18.50 22.56 -34.52
N THR A 246 -18.31 22.23 -35.81
CA THR A 246 -17.36 22.90 -36.69
C THR A 246 -18.04 24.07 -37.40
N LEU A 247 -17.60 25.30 -37.16
CA LEU A 247 -18.29 26.53 -37.59
C LEU A 247 -17.91 27.03 -39.01
N GLY A 248 -17.06 26.28 -39.75
CA GLY A 248 -16.85 26.43 -41.20
C GLY A 248 -15.75 27.43 -41.65
N THR A 249 -15.15 27.11 -42.80
CA THR A 249 -14.24 27.93 -43.63
C THR A 249 -15.06 28.80 -44.60
N GLU A 250 -14.69 30.08 -44.77
CA GLU A 250 -15.46 31.07 -45.54
C GLU A 250 -15.56 30.73 -47.05
N GLN A 251 -16.78 30.50 -47.55
CA GLN A 251 -17.14 30.67 -48.96
C GLN A 251 -17.93 31.97 -49.14
N ARG A 252 -17.41 32.91 -49.96
CA ARG A 252 -18.13 34.10 -50.39
C ARG A 252 -19.00 33.80 -51.62
N GLN A 253 -20.28 34.11 -51.50
CA GLN A 253 -21.29 34.12 -52.58
C GLN A 253 -21.00 35.20 -53.64
N PRO A 254 -21.38 35.01 -54.92
CA PRO A 254 -21.45 36.08 -55.90
C PRO A 254 -22.78 36.85 -55.81
N THR A 255 -22.66 38.15 -55.99
CA THR A 255 -23.70 39.19 -55.89
C THR A 255 -24.67 39.22 -57.06
N THR A 256 -25.90 39.59 -56.74
CA THR A 256 -27.02 39.96 -57.61
C THR A 256 -26.68 41.15 -58.52
N ALA A 257 -27.04 41.08 -59.81
CA ALA A 257 -27.07 42.24 -60.71
C ALA A 257 -28.45 42.33 -61.37
N GLY A 258 -29.14 43.44 -61.13
CA GLY A 258 -30.39 43.80 -61.76
C GLY A 258 -30.17 44.59 -63.06
N THR A 259 -31.13 44.48 -63.98
CA THR A 259 -31.36 45.46 -65.05
C THR A 259 -32.87 45.64 -65.22
N GLY A 260 -33.35 46.88 -65.16
CA GLY A 260 -34.77 47.22 -65.03
C GLY A 260 -35.54 47.64 -66.29
N ARG A 261 -36.87 47.61 -66.12
CA ARG A 261 -37.98 48.44 -66.67
C ARG A 261 -38.32 48.40 -68.18
N PRO A 262 -39.53 48.86 -68.63
CA PRO A 262 -40.92 48.86 -68.09
C PRO A 262 -41.98 48.24 -69.07
N GLY A 263 -43.26 48.14 -68.65
CA GLY A 263 -44.42 47.62 -69.42
C GLY A 263 -44.91 48.50 -70.61
N PRO A 264 -46.01 48.13 -71.32
CA PRO A 264 -47.35 48.54 -70.86
C PRO A 264 -48.53 47.62 -71.24
N SER A 265 -49.65 47.93 -70.61
CA SER A 265 -51.05 47.49 -70.76
C SER A 265 -51.67 47.62 -72.16
N GLY A 266 -52.54 46.66 -72.53
CA GLY A 266 -53.55 46.74 -73.61
C GLY A 266 -54.29 45.41 -73.81
N PRO A 267 -55.62 45.39 -74.13
CA PRO A 267 -56.48 44.23 -73.91
C PRO A 267 -56.35 43.13 -74.97
N ALA A 268 -56.75 41.93 -74.54
CA ALA A 268 -56.76 40.64 -75.23
C ALA A 268 -57.05 40.67 -76.74
N LEU A 269 -56.16 40.06 -77.51
CA LEU A 269 -56.54 39.39 -78.75
C LEU A 269 -56.68 37.90 -78.45
N ALA A 270 -57.91 37.48 -78.18
CA ALA A 270 -58.30 36.08 -78.29
C ALA A 270 -58.15 35.68 -79.77
N LEU A 271 -56.95 35.28 -80.18
CA LEU A 271 -56.66 34.81 -81.53
C LEU A 271 -56.92 33.31 -81.59
N ARG A 272 -57.93 32.94 -82.37
CA ARG A 272 -58.20 31.55 -82.73
C ARG A 272 -56.99 30.94 -83.42
N LYS A 273 -56.65 29.71 -83.04
CA LYS A 273 -55.82 28.79 -83.84
C LYS A 273 -56.60 28.37 -85.10
N ASP A 274 -56.92 29.30 -85.98
CA ASP A 274 -57.53 29.01 -87.28
C ASP A 274 -56.50 29.08 -88.41
N LYS A 275 -56.85 28.55 -89.60
CA LYS A 275 -55.97 28.52 -90.79
C LYS A 275 -55.87 29.89 -91.49
N SER A 276 -56.00 30.98 -90.73
CA SER A 276 -55.78 32.32 -91.26
C SER A 276 -54.29 32.65 -91.27
N LEU A 277 -53.87 33.53 -92.18
CA LEU A 277 -52.49 34.04 -92.24
C LEU A 277 -52.03 34.62 -90.88
N GLN A 278 -52.95 35.20 -90.11
CA GLN A 278 -52.68 35.73 -88.77
C GLN A 278 -52.50 34.61 -87.72
N GLY A 279 -53.27 33.52 -87.79
CA GLY A 279 -53.11 32.32 -86.96
C GLY A 279 -51.81 31.57 -87.23
N GLU A 280 -51.41 31.44 -88.50
CA GLU A 280 -50.13 30.84 -88.91
C GLU A 280 -48.93 31.70 -88.46
N ALA A 281 -48.99 33.03 -88.63
CA ALA A 281 -47.95 33.94 -88.14
C ALA A 281 -47.77 33.87 -86.61
N TYR A 282 -48.87 33.69 -85.87
CA TYR A 282 -48.83 33.46 -84.42
C TYR A 282 -48.18 32.12 -84.06
N GLN A 283 -48.55 31.02 -84.72
CA GLN A 283 -47.93 29.71 -84.50
C GLN A 283 -46.42 29.73 -84.83
N HIS A 284 -46.00 30.38 -85.91
CA HIS A 284 -44.58 30.56 -86.22
C HIS A 284 -43.84 31.45 -85.22
N ALA A 285 -44.47 32.49 -84.67
CA ALA A 285 -43.88 33.29 -83.60
C ALA A 285 -43.75 32.50 -82.29
N GLN A 286 -44.77 31.71 -81.95
CA GLN A 286 -44.78 30.81 -80.79
C GLN A 286 -43.69 29.74 -80.91
N ASN A 287 -43.63 29.03 -82.03
CA ASN A 287 -42.63 27.98 -82.26
C ASN A 287 -41.20 28.55 -82.20
N ARG A 288 -40.95 29.71 -82.80
CA ARG A 288 -39.65 30.41 -82.70
C ARG A 288 -39.29 30.79 -81.26
N ALA A 289 -40.26 31.25 -80.47
CA ALA A 289 -40.03 31.56 -79.06
C ALA A 289 -39.72 30.30 -78.24
N ILE A 290 -40.43 29.20 -78.50
CA ILE A 290 -40.20 27.89 -77.89
C ILE A 290 -38.80 27.37 -78.27
N SER A 291 -38.42 27.33 -79.56
CA SER A 291 -37.10 26.87 -80.01
C SER A 291 -35.94 27.63 -79.36
N ARG A 292 -36.11 28.94 -79.11
CA ARG A 292 -35.08 29.76 -78.46
C ARG A 292 -34.95 29.47 -76.96
N ARG A 293 -36.05 29.15 -76.28
CA ARG A 293 -36.07 28.90 -74.82
C ARG A 293 -35.77 27.45 -74.45
N LEU A 294 -36.17 26.50 -75.30
CA LEU A 294 -36.08 25.08 -75.02
C LEU A 294 -34.66 24.62 -74.60
N PRO A 295 -33.56 25.02 -75.27
CA PRO A 295 -32.22 24.64 -74.82
C PRO A 295 -31.82 25.16 -73.44
N LEU A 296 -32.37 26.30 -73.02
CA LEU A 296 -32.13 26.88 -71.70
C LEU A 296 -32.95 26.15 -70.63
N GLU A 297 -34.23 25.90 -70.89
CA GLU A 297 -35.12 25.16 -69.98
C GLU A 297 -34.60 23.74 -69.73
N VAL A 298 -34.22 23.02 -70.80
CA VAL A 298 -33.64 21.67 -70.69
C VAL A 298 -32.32 21.72 -69.92
N SER A 299 -31.47 22.73 -70.14
CA SER A 299 -30.24 22.88 -69.37
C SER A 299 -30.50 23.03 -67.86
N GLN A 300 -31.44 23.90 -67.48
CA GLN A 300 -31.77 24.14 -66.08
C GLN A 300 -32.38 22.91 -65.41
N GLN A 301 -33.25 22.18 -66.11
CA GLN A 301 -33.85 20.94 -65.60
C GLN A 301 -32.81 19.83 -65.43
N LEU A 302 -31.94 19.61 -66.43
CA LEU A 302 -30.90 18.59 -66.33
C LEU A 302 -29.86 18.91 -65.24
N GLU A 303 -29.53 20.18 -65.04
CA GLU A 303 -28.61 20.62 -63.98
C GLU A 303 -29.20 20.37 -62.58
N ALA A 304 -30.47 20.72 -62.36
CA ALA A 304 -31.15 20.46 -61.09
C ALA A 304 -31.23 18.95 -60.77
N LEU A 305 -31.58 18.13 -61.77
CA LEU A 305 -31.64 16.68 -61.62
C LEU A 305 -30.26 16.04 -61.45
N TYR A 306 -29.22 16.61 -62.07
CA TYR A 306 -27.84 16.19 -61.82
C TYR A 306 -27.45 16.46 -60.36
N ASP A 307 -27.71 17.65 -59.82
CA ASP A 307 -27.36 17.94 -58.43
C ASP A 307 -28.08 17.03 -57.42
N GLU A 308 -29.32 16.62 -57.73
CA GLU A 308 -30.12 15.72 -56.90
C GLU A 308 -29.65 14.25 -57.00
N HIS A 309 -29.25 13.79 -58.19
CA HIS A 309 -28.97 12.36 -58.44
C HIS A 309 -27.52 12.06 -58.87
N LYS A 310 -26.57 12.99 -58.75
CA LYS A 310 -25.15 12.81 -59.18
C LYS A 310 -24.43 11.63 -58.53
N GLU A 311 -24.92 11.15 -57.38
CA GLU A 311 -24.32 10.03 -56.65
C GLU A 311 -24.80 8.65 -57.16
N ASP A 312 -25.93 8.60 -57.87
CA ASP A 312 -26.55 7.39 -58.44
C ASP A 312 -26.80 7.59 -59.95
N PRO A 313 -25.88 7.13 -60.82
CA PRO A 313 -26.02 7.29 -62.27
C PRO A 313 -27.23 6.57 -62.88
N ALA A 314 -27.75 5.53 -62.23
CA ALA A 314 -28.96 4.83 -62.70
C ALA A 314 -30.22 5.63 -62.38
N ALA A 315 -30.33 6.18 -61.17
CA ALA A 315 -31.41 7.09 -60.80
C ALA A 315 -31.39 8.38 -61.64
N LEU A 316 -30.20 8.93 -61.89
CA LEU A 316 -30.03 10.11 -62.75
C LEU A 316 -30.52 9.87 -64.18
N SER A 317 -30.15 8.74 -64.78
CA SER A 317 -30.59 8.38 -66.13
C SER A 317 -32.11 8.27 -66.21
N LYS A 318 -32.73 7.68 -65.19
CA LYS A 318 -34.19 7.56 -65.11
C LYS A 318 -34.89 8.92 -64.96
N ALA A 319 -34.36 9.79 -64.10
CA ALA A 319 -34.90 11.14 -63.92
C ALA A 319 -34.80 11.98 -65.21
N PHE A 320 -33.72 11.81 -65.98
CA PHE A 320 -33.60 12.43 -67.29
C PHE A 320 -34.60 11.89 -68.32
N ASP A 321 -34.90 10.59 -68.31
CA ASP A 321 -35.93 9.98 -69.19
C ASP A 321 -37.32 10.55 -68.89
N GLU A 322 -37.65 10.74 -67.60
CA GLU A 322 -38.91 11.33 -67.14
C GLU A 322 -39.01 12.82 -67.53
N ALA A 323 -37.93 13.58 -67.36
CA ALA A 323 -37.86 15.00 -67.74
C ALA A 323 -38.00 15.19 -69.26
N GLU A 324 -37.32 14.36 -70.06
CA GLU A 324 -37.43 14.36 -71.52
C GLU A 324 -38.87 14.09 -71.95
N SER A 325 -39.50 13.05 -71.39
CA SER A 325 -40.90 12.70 -71.67
C SER A 325 -41.86 13.85 -71.35
N GLY A 326 -41.71 14.47 -70.18
CA GLY A 326 -42.55 15.59 -69.76
C GLY A 326 -42.39 16.84 -70.65
N VAL A 327 -41.18 17.17 -71.07
CA VAL A 327 -40.94 18.29 -72.00
C VAL A 327 -41.52 18.00 -73.38
N LEU A 328 -41.35 16.78 -73.91
CA LEU A 328 -41.90 16.40 -75.21
C LEU A 328 -43.43 16.42 -75.21
N GLU A 329 -44.08 15.99 -74.13
CA GLU A 329 -45.54 16.08 -73.97
C GLU A 329 -46.03 17.53 -73.94
N ARG A 330 -45.33 18.41 -73.21
CA ARG A 330 -45.61 19.86 -73.21
C ARG A 330 -45.44 20.47 -74.62
N LEU A 331 -44.40 20.10 -75.35
CA LEU A 331 -44.19 20.59 -76.72
C LEU A 331 -45.29 20.12 -77.69
N ASN A 332 -45.70 18.85 -77.56
CA ASN A 332 -46.77 18.27 -78.37
C ASN A 332 -48.13 18.97 -78.11
N THR A 333 -48.44 19.27 -76.85
CA THR A 333 -49.70 19.94 -76.46
C THR A 333 -49.73 21.42 -76.85
N LEU A 334 -48.59 22.12 -76.74
CA LEU A 334 -48.50 23.55 -77.07
C LEU A 334 -48.55 23.81 -78.57
N SER A 335 -47.78 23.05 -79.35
CA SER A 335 -47.53 23.30 -80.77
C SER A 335 -47.94 22.12 -81.67
N GLY A 336 -47.57 20.89 -81.31
CA GLY A 336 -47.79 19.70 -82.14
C GLY A 336 -46.87 19.63 -83.38
N ASP A 337 -45.93 20.56 -83.52
CA ASP A 337 -44.97 20.64 -84.62
C ASP A 337 -43.90 19.53 -84.52
N PRO A 338 -43.76 18.66 -85.54
CA PRO A 338 -42.75 17.60 -85.55
C PRO A 338 -41.30 18.12 -85.43
N GLU A 339 -40.99 19.31 -85.96
CA GLU A 339 -39.63 19.87 -85.90
C GLU A 339 -39.24 20.28 -84.47
N LEU A 340 -40.19 20.78 -83.67
CA LEU A 340 -39.95 21.12 -82.27
C LEU A 340 -39.76 19.88 -81.39
N LEU A 341 -40.49 18.81 -81.67
CA LEU A 341 -40.33 17.53 -80.97
C LEU A 341 -38.96 16.92 -81.28
N LEU A 342 -38.49 17.01 -82.53
CA LEU A 342 -37.16 16.58 -82.92
C LEU A 342 -36.08 17.43 -82.23
N LEU A 343 -36.22 18.76 -82.25
CA LEU A 343 -35.31 19.67 -81.55
C LEU A 343 -35.23 19.37 -80.05
N GLY A 344 -36.36 19.05 -79.40
CA GLY A 344 -36.40 18.62 -78.01
C GLY A 344 -35.58 17.37 -77.75
N ARG A 345 -35.81 16.30 -78.53
CA ARG A 345 -35.05 15.03 -78.43
C ARG A 345 -33.56 15.24 -78.65
N GLU A 346 -33.18 16.00 -79.68
CA GLU A 346 -31.77 16.28 -79.97
C GLU A 346 -31.10 17.10 -78.86
N THR A 347 -31.85 18.03 -78.25
CA THR A 347 -31.37 18.87 -77.15
C THR A 347 -31.11 18.04 -75.89
N PHE A 348 -32.05 17.15 -75.51
CA PHE A 348 -31.87 16.22 -74.39
C PHE A 348 -30.72 15.24 -74.67
N ALA A 349 -30.72 14.56 -75.82
CA ALA A 349 -29.71 13.58 -76.19
C ALA A 349 -28.29 14.16 -76.18
N ARG A 350 -28.11 15.44 -76.56
CA ARG A 350 -26.80 16.10 -76.52
C ARG A 350 -26.40 16.52 -75.11
N LYS A 351 -27.31 17.14 -74.35
CA LYS A 351 -26.98 17.75 -73.06
C LYS A 351 -26.85 16.72 -71.93
N ARG A 352 -27.69 15.69 -71.89
CA ARG A 352 -27.67 14.68 -70.80
C ARG A 352 -26.39 13.84 -70.78
N ARG A 353 -25.78 13.58 -71.94
CA ARG A 353 -24.54 12.78 -72.07
C ARG A 353 -23.38 13.30 -71.23
N VAL A 354 -23.27 14.62 -71.09
CA VAL A 354 -22.18 15.23 -70.30
C VAL A 354 -22.38 14.93 -68.82
N TYR A 355 -23.61 15.09 -68.32
CA TYR A 355 -23.96 14.82 -66.92
C TYR A 355 -23.88 13.34 -66.58
N GLU A 356 -24.39 12.45 -67.43
CA GLU A 356 -24.30 10.99 -67.21
C GLU A 356 -22.84 10.49 -67.22
N LYS A 357 -22.00 11.01 -68.11
CA LYS A 357 -20.56 10.69 -68.13
C LYS A 357 -19.86 11.19 -66.87
N SER A 358 -20.21 12.38 -66.40
CA SER A 358 -19.66 12.95 -65.16
C SER A 358 -20.10 12.15 -63.92
N ALA A 359 -21.37 11.75 -63.83
CA ALA A 359 -21.89 10.95 -62.73
C ALA A 359 -21.20 9.56 -62.65
N ARG A 360 -21.05 8.87 -63.79
CA ARG A 360 -20.31 7.59 -63.85
C ARG A 360 -18.84 7.73 -63.48
N ALA A 361 -18.17 8.81 -63.91
CA ALA A 361 -16.77 9.04 -63.54
C ALA A 361 -16.59 9.29 -62.03
N GLU A 362 -17.54 9.96 -61.38
CA GLU A 362 -17.51 10.18 -59.93
C GLU A 362 -17.89 8.91 -59.14
N GLU A 363 -18.79 8.07 -59.67
CA GLU A 363 -19.07 6.72 -59.15
C GLU A 363 -17.81 5.83 -59.21
N ASP A 364 -17.16 5.73 -60.36
CA ASP A 364 -15.90 4.98 -60.53
C ASP A 364 -14.80 5.44 -59.55
N LYS A 365 -14.74 6.74 -59.27
CA LYS A 365 -13.80 7.31 -58.30
C LYS A 365 -14.16 6.91 -56.87
N ARG A 366 -15.45 6.98 -56.50
CA ARG A 366 -15.94 6.57 -55.18
C ARG A 366 -15.72 5.09 -54.92
N VAL A 367 -15.94 4.24 -55.92
CA VAL A 367 -15.67 2.80 -55.84
C VAL A 367 -14.18 2.56 -55.59
N ARG A 368 -13.28 3.20 -56.35
CA ARG A 368 -11.83 3.11 -56.11
C ARG A 368 -11.40 3.64 -54.74
N ASP A 369 -11.99 4.74 -54.26
CA ASP A 369 -11.72 5.28 -52.93
C ASP A 369 -12.18 4.32 -51.82
N GLY A 370 -13.32 3.63 -52.02
CA GLY A 370 -13.80 2.56 -51.14
C GLY A 370 -12.90 1.33 -51.13
N GLU A 371 -12.54 0.80 -52.30
CA GLU A 371 -11.62 -0.33 -52.46
C GLU A 371 -10.25 -0.05 -51.80
N ARG A 372 -9.77 1.19 -51.89
CA ARG A 372 -8.54 1.62 -51.21
C ARG A 372 -8.68 1.64 -49.69
N ALA A 373 -9.82 2.11 -49.16
CA ALA A 373 -10.06 2.10 -47.72
C ALA A 373 -10.12 0.67 -47.16
N ASP A 374 -10.80 -0.23 -47.87
CA ASP A 374 -10.85 -1.66 -47.52
C ASP A 374 -9.46 -2.29 -47.55
N TYR A 375 -8.66 -2.00 -48.59
CA TYR A 375 -7.26 -2.43 -48.67
C TYR A 375 -6.43 -1.93 -47.48
N ASP A 376 -6.52 -0.65 -47.12
CA ASP A 376 -5.77 -0.07 -46.00
C ASP A 376 -6.17 -0.75 -44.65
N GLU A 377 -7.45 -1.09 -44.47
CA GLU A 377 -7.94 -1.81 -43.29
C GLU A 377 -7.43 -3.26 -43.25
N VAL A 378 -7.51 -3.99 -44.37
CA VAL A 378 -6.99 -5.36 -44.49
C VAL A 378 -5.48 -5.40 -44.23
N LEU A 379 -4.72 -4.46 -44.81
CA LEU A 379 -3.28 -4.37 -44.61
C LEU A 379 -2.93 -4.07 -43.15
N LYS A 380 -3.69 -3.19 -42.48
CA LYS A 380 -3.48 -2.89 -41.05
C LYS A 380 -3.77 -4.10 -40.15
N SER A 381 -4.88 -4.80 -40.41
CA SER A 381 -5.30 -5.99 -39.68
C SER A 381 -4.28 -7.13 -39.82
N SER A 382 -3.92 -7.44 -41.07
CA SER A 382 -2.96 -8.49 -41.41
C SER A 382 -1.58 -8.21 -40.81
N ARG A 383 -1.11 -6.96 -40.84
CA ARG A 383 0.11 -6.54 -40.14
C ARG A 383 0.06 -6.77 -38.63
N THR A 384 -1.07 -6.48 -37.99
CA THR A 384 -1.24 -6.72 -36.55
C THR A 384 -1.18 -8.22 -36.25
N SER A 385 -1.80 -9.05 -37.09
CA SER A 385 -1.72 -10.51 -36.97
C SER A 385 -0.29 -11.00 -37.16
N LEU A 386 0.38 -10.52 -38.21
CA LEU A 386 1.75 -10.89 -38.55
C LEU A 386 2.73 -10.49 -37.42
N GLN A 387 2.56 -9.31 -36.83
CA GLN A 387 3.34 -8.87 -35.67
C GLN A 387 3.20 -9.84 -34.49
N ARG A 388 1.98 -10.31 -34.18
CA ARG A 388 1.77 -11.27 -33.08
C ARG A 388 2.40 -12.63 -33.36
N GLN A 389 2.27 -13.13 -34.59
CA GLN A 389 2.89 -14.39 -35.00
C GLN A 389 4.41 -14.29 -34.93
N ALA A 390 4.99 -13.23 -35.48
CA ALA A 390 6.42 -12.95 -35.43
C ALA A 390 6.95 -12.84 -33.98
N TYR A 391 6.21 -12.19 -33.09
CA TYR A 391 6.55 -12.13 -31.67
C TYR A 391 6.59 -13.52 -31.02
N LEU A 392 5.61 -14.38 -31.30
CA LEU A 392 5.58 -15.73 -30.73
C LEU A 392 6.66 -16.64 -31.30
N VAL A 393 7.00 -16.48 -32.58
CA VAL A 393 8.04 -17.25 -33.26
C VAL A 393 9.42 -16.91 -32.70
N GLY A 394 9.73 -15.64 -32.45
CA GLY A 394 11.01 -15.24 -31.87
C GLY A 394 12.21 -15.77 -32.67
N ASP A 395 13.09 -16.54 -32.03
CA ASP A 395 14.28 -17.17 -32.60
C ASP A 395 14.02 -18.57 -33.20
N ASP A 396 12.81 -19.11 -33.07
CA ASP A 396 12.47 -20.44 -33.59
C ASP A 396 12.65 -20.50 -35.13
N GLU A 397 13.50 -21.42 -35.57
CA GLU A 397 13.83 -21.62 -36.97
C GLU A 397 12.72 -22.34 -37.75
N GLU A 398 12.06 -23.32 -37.12
CA GLU A 398 11.02 -24.15 -37.76
C GLU A 398 9.71 -23.36 -37.84
N ALA A 399 9.30 -22.72 -36.74
CA ALA A 399 8.13 -21.85 -36.73
C ALA A 399 8.32 -20.59 -37.61
N GLY A 400 9.58 -20.19 -37.85
CA GLY A 400 9.92 -19.16 -38.83
C GLY A 400 9.49 -19.50 -40.26
N ALA A 401 9.47 -20.78 -40.64
CA ALA A 401 9.03 -21.20 -41.97
C ALA A 401 7.52 -21.02 -42.19
N ASP A 402 6.71 -21.15 -41.15
CA ASP A 402 5.27 -20.92 -41.23
C ASP A 402 4.95 -19.41 -41.27
N LEU A 403 5.76 -18.60 -40.58
CA LEU A 403 5.68 -17.14 -40.63
C LEU A 403 5.94 -16.59 -42.04
N ASP A 404 6.80 -17.26 -42.82
CA ASP A 404 7.06 -16.92 -44.22
C ASP A 404 5.76 -16.93 -45.05
N VAL A 405 4.88 -17.91 -44.84
CA VAL A 405 3.62 -18.04 -45.58
C VAL A 405 2.72 -16.83 -45.31
N ALA A 406 2.53 -16.50 -44.03
CA ALA A 406 1.71 -15.35 -43.63
C ALA A 406 2.30 -14.02 -44.13
N MET A 407 3.63 -13.89 -44.12
CA MET A 407 4.30 -12.71 -44.63
C MET A 407 4.14 -12.58 -46.15
N ASN A 408 4.24 -13.68 -46.90
CA ASN A 408 4.08 -13.67 -48.35
C ASN A 408 2.64 -13.34 -48.75
N GLU A 409 1.63 -13.80 -48.01
CA GLU A 409 0.23 -13.38 -48.21
C GLU A 409 0.06 -11.86 -48.08
N ASN A 410 0.72 -11.23 -47.10
CA ASN A 410 0.69 -9.78 -46.93
C ASN A 410 1.34 -9.04 -48.10
N LEU A 411 2.47 -9.55 -48.59
CA LEU A 411 3.21 -8.96 -49.70
C LEU A 411 2.45 -9.13 -51.02
N ALA A 412 1.79 -10.28 -51.24
CA ALA A 412 0.93 -10.53 -52.39
C ALA A 412 -0.27 -9.55 -52.43
N ASN A 413 -0.91 -9.29 -51.29
CA ASN A 413 -1.98 -8.29 -51.20
C ASN A 413 -1.52 -6.86 -51.60
N ILE A 414 -0.26 -6.50 -51.33
CA ILE A 414 0.32 -5.22 -51.76
C ILE A 414 0.52 -5.20 -53.28
N GLU A 415 0.98 -6.31 -53.87
CA GLU A 415 1.17 -6.44 -55.31
C GLU A 415 -0.17 -6.40 -56.06
N ASP A 416 -1.19 -7.11 -55.57
CA ASP A 416 -2.54 -7.09 -56.16
C ASP A 416 -3.13 -5.67 -56.18
N ALA A 417 -2.95 -4.90 -55.09
CA ALA A 417 -3.38 -3.50 -55.02
C ALA A 417 -2.60 -2.58 -55.97
N LEU A 418 -1.31 -2.87 -56.22
CA LEU A 418 -0.49 -2.16 -57.20
C LEU A 418 -0.95 -2.45 -58.63
N GLU A 419 -1.22 -3.71 -58.97
CA GLU A 419 -1.72 -4.11 -60.29
C GLU A 419 -3.11 -3.56 -60.58
N ALA A 420 -3.99 -3.49 -59.56
CA ALA A 420 -5.31 -2.86 -59.64
C ALA A 420 -5.24 -1.32 -59.76
N GLY A 421 -4.07 -0.71 -59.59
CA GLY A 421 -3.88 0.74 -59.64
C GLY A 421 -4.43 1.50 -58.42
N LEU A 422 -4.71 0.78 -57.31
CA LEU A 422 -5.19 1.38 -56.05
C LEU A 422 -4.06 2.13 -55.32
N ILE A 423 -2.82 1.69 -55.48
CA ILE A 423 -1.62 2.29 -54.88
C ILE A 423 -0.53 2.58 -55.92
N SER A 424 0.39 3.49 -55.57
CA SER A 424 1.55 3.80 -56.43
C SER A 424 2.73 2.84 -56.17
N PRO A 425 3.64 2.65 -57.14
CA PRO A 425 4.85 1.82 -56.95
C PRO A 425 5.71 2.25 -55.74
N GLN A 426 5.79 3.55 -55.48
CA GLN A 426 6.55 4.11 -54.36
C GLN A 426 5.90 3.77 -53.02
N LEU A 427 4.56 3.79 -52.96
CA LEU A 427 3.82 3.42 -51.76
C LEU A 427 3.90 1.91 -51.51
N ALA A 428 3.79 1.09 -52.57
CA ALA A 428 3.96 -0.36 -52.48
C ALA A 428 5.34 -0.73 -51.90
N SER A 429 6.42 -0.16 -52.43
CA SER A 429 7.78 -0.39 -51.91
C SER A 429 7.92 0.02 -50.43
N LYS A 430 7.33 1.14 -50.03
CA LYS A 430 7.31 1.58 -48.61
C LYS A 430 6.54 0.60 -47.73
N GLN A 431 5.37 0.13 -48.17
CA GLN A 431 4.55 -0.83 -47.42
C GLN A 431 5.24 -2.18 -47.29
N GLN A 432 5.90 -2.66 -48.36
CA GLN A 432 6.71 -3.88 -48.32
C GLN A 432 7.80 -3.79 -47.25
N LYS A 433 8.63 -2.72 -47.26
CA LYS A 433 9.65 -2.51 -46.20
C LYS A 433 9.05 -2.54 -44.80
N VAL A 434 7.87 -1.93 -44.65
CA VAL A 434 7.18 -1.86 -43.38
C VAL A 434 6.69 -3.24 -42.90
N ILE A 435 6.33 -4.17 -43.79
CA ILE A 435 6.07 -5.58 -43.44
C ILE A 435 7.34 -6.23 -42.88
N PHE A 436 8.48 -6.09 -43.57
CA PHE A 436 9.78 -6.60 -43.12
C PHE A 436 10.14 -6.09 -41.73
N ASP A 437 10.12 -4.77 -41.54
CA ASP A 437 10.43 -4.14 -40.26
C ASP A 437 9.48 -4.66 -39.15
N THR A 438 8.19 -4.84 -39.45
CA THR A 438 7.22 -5.39 -38.47
C THR A 438 7.57 -6.81 -38.05
N VAL A 439 7.94 -7.70 -38.98
CA VAL A 439 8.33 -9.08 -38.65
C VAL A 439 9.64 -9.10 -37.86
N THR A 440 10.67 -8.41 -38.34
CA THR A 440 11.98 -8.38 -37.70
C THR A 440 11.91 -7.83 -36.28
N LEU A 441 11.29 -6.67 -36.08
CA LEU A 441 11.19 -6.04 -34.76
C LEU A 441 10.36 -6.87 -33.79
N ALA A 442 9.28 -7.50 -34.26
CA ALA A 442 8.45 -8.35 -33.41
C ALA A 442 9.18 -9.61 -32.95
N ARG A 443 9.99 -10.24 -33.81
CA ARG A 443 10.82 -11.39 -33.43
C ARG A 443 11.87 -11.01 -32.38
N ILE A 444 12.53 -9.87 -32.55
CA ILE A 444 13.48 -9.34 -31.55
C ILE A 444 12.77 -9.12 -30.20
N ASP A 445 11.57 -8.54 -30.21
CA ASP A 445 10.75 -8.35 -29.01
C ASP A 445 10.43 -9.69 -28.33
N GLY A 446 10.01 -10.71 -29.09
CA GLY A 446 9.71 -12.03 -28.56
C GLY A 446 10.91 -12.70 -27.88
N VAL A 447 12.09 -12.62 -28.49
CA VAL A 447 13.33 -13.17 -27.92
C VAL A 447 13.79 -12.38 -26.71
N PHE A 448 13.72 -11.04 -26.76
CA PHE A 448 14.05 -10.20 -25.60
C PHE A 448 13.18 -10.54 -24.39
N ASP A 449 11.87 -10.70 -24.60
CA ASP A 449 10.91 -10.99 -23.53
C ASP A 449 11.00 -12.44 -23.01
N SER A 450 11.55 -13.38 -23.79
CA SER A 450 11.76 -14.77 -23.36
C SER A 450 13.00 -14.97 -22.47
N LEU A 451 13.91 -14.00 -22.43
CA LEU A 451 15.13 -14.08 -21.62
C LEU A 451 14.83 -13.99 -20.10
N PRO A 452 15.56 -14.76 -19.27
CA PRO A 452 15.17 -15.02 -17.89
C PRO A 452 15.46 -13.87 -16.91
N GLY A 453 16.29 -12.90 -17.28
CA GLY A 453 16.72 -11.85 -16.35
C GLY A 453 17.32 -10.62 -17.03
N PRO A 454 17.56 -9.55 -16.25
CA PRO A 454 18.00 -8.26 -16.77
C PRO A 454 19.42 -8.29 -17.35
N ASP A 455 20.27 -9.21 -16.88
CA ASP A 455 21.67 -9.31 -17.33
C ASP A 455 21.76 -10.01 -18.69
N GLU A 456 20.99 -11.09 -18.88
CA GLU A 456 20.84 -11.76 -20.17
C GLU A 456 20.20 -10.83 -21.20
N LYS A 457 19.14 -10.10 -20.80
CA LYS A 457 18.51 -9.07 -21.62
C LYS A 457 19.49 -7.98 -22.02
N GLN A 458 20.36 -7.54 -21.11
CA GLN A 458 21.39 -6.55 -21.44
C GLN A 458 22.41 -7.10 -22.45
N ALA A 459 22.91 -8.32 -22.24
CA ALA A 459 23.86 -8.96 -23.14
C ALA A 459 23.27 -9.17 -24.56
N PHE A 460 21.98 -9.53 -24.64
CA PHE A 460 21.26 -9.65 -25.91
C PHE A 460 21.18 -8.31 -26.65
N VAL A 461 20.82 -7.23 -25.95
CA VAL A 461 20.76 -5.87 -26.53
C VAL A 461 22.14 -5.40 -27.02
N GLU A 462 23.20 -5.68 -26.27
CA GLU A 462 24.58 -5.40 -26.70
C GLU A 462 24.93 -6.17 -27.98
N GLY A 463 24.57 -7.46 -28.05
CA GLY A 463 24.78 -8.28 -29.24
C GLY A 463 24.03 -7.77 -30.48
N LEU A 464 22.77 -7.32 -30.32
CA LEU A 464 22.01 -6.69 -31.42
C LEU A 464 22.70 -5.42 -31.94
N LYS A 465 23.23 -4.58 -31.03
CA LYS A 465 23.95 -3.37 -31.43
C LYS A 465 25.22 -3.69 -32.20
N ASP A 466 25.94 -4.73 -31.79
CA ASP A 466 27.17 -5.13 -32.45
C ASP A 466 26.90 -5.72 -33.84
N GLU A 467 25.89 -6.59 -33.99
CA GLU A 467 25.47 -7.12 -35.30
C GLU A 467 24.99 -6.00 -36.24
N TRP A 468 24.26 -5.00 -35.74
CA TRP A 468 23.88 -3.84 -36.56
C TRP A 468 25.09 -2.99 -36.99
N LYS A 469 26.09 -2.77 -36.11
CA LYS A 469 27.31 -2.02 -36.45
C LYS A 469 28.18 -2.71 -37.47
N GLU A 470 28.21 -4.05 -37.45
CA GLU A 470 28.94 -4.85 -38.44
C GLU A 470 28.35 -4.68 -39.85
N GLY A 471 27.11 -4.20 -39.98
CA GLY A 471 26.47 -3.91 -41.26
C GLY A 471 26.11 -5.16 -42.07
N GLU A 472 26.14 -6.32 -41.43
CA GLU A 472 25.82 -7.62 -42.00
C GLU A 472 24.55 -8.20 -41.35
N GLY A 473 23.99 -9.25 -41.95
CA GLY A 473 22.84 -9.95 -41.37
C GLY A 473 21.49 -9.24 -41.53
N PHE A 474 20.54 -9.60 -40.67
CA PHE A 474 19.13 -9.23 -40.79
C PHE A 474 18.79 -7.84 -40.25
N LEU A 475 19.72 -7.21 -39.52
CA LEU A 475 19.58 -5.86 -38.96
C LEU A 475 20.08 -4.77 -39.91
N LYS A 476 20.78 -5.11 -41.00
CA LYS A 476 21.46 -4.16 -41.89
C LYS A 476 20.53 -3.07 -42.48
N ASP A 477 19.25 -3.39 -42.67
CA ASP A 477 18.25 -2.51 -43.30
C ASP A 477 17.45 -1.69 -42.28
N LEU A 478 17.76 -1.84 -40.97
CA LEU A 478 17.21 -0.99 -39.92
C LEU A 478 17.92 0.37 -39.91
N SER A 479 17.11 1.43 -39.84
CA SER A 479 17.62 2.79 -39.66
C SER A 479 18.21 2.99 -38.26
N LEU A 480 19.12 3.94 -38.13
CA LEU A 480 19.68 4.37 -36.83
C LEU A 480 18.57 4.74 -35.83
N GLU A 481 17.52 5.42 -36.29
CA GLU A 481 16.38 5.80 -35.44
C GLU A 481 15.64 4.57 -34.87
N GLN A 482 15.49 3.51 -35.68
CA GLN A 482 14.89 2.25 -35.23
C GLN A 482 15.75 1.56 -34.18
N VAL A 483 17.08 1.52 -34.37
CA VAL A 483 18.02 0.93 -33.41
C VAL A 483 18.07 1.71 -32.10
N ASP A 484 18.13 3.04 -32.17
CA ASP A 484 18.05 3.90 -30.98
C ASP A 484 16.71 3.74 -30.25
N GLY A 485 15.63 3.55 -31.01
CA GLY A 485 14.31 3.25 -30.48
C GLY A 485 14.27 1.95 -29.68
N LEU A 486 14.85 0.88 -30.24
CA LEU A 486 15.00 -0.41 -29.58
C LEU A 486 15.86 -0.31 -28.32
N ASP A 487 17.01 0.36 -28.40
CA ASP A 487 17.90 0.53 -27.25
C ASP A 487 17.20 1.24 -26.09
N ARG A 488 16.50 2.35 -26.36
CA ARG A 488 15.73 3.06 -25.33
C ARG A 488 14.63 2.19 -24.73
N LYS A 489 13.91 1.42 -25.56
CA LYS A 489 12.85 0.50 -25.12
C LYS A 489 13.42 -0.54 -24.16
N TYR A 490 14.44 -1.28 -24.59
CA TYR A 490 15.00 -2.39 -23.82
C TYR A 490 15.79 -1.91 -22.60
N SER A 491 16.59 -0.84 -22.71
CA SER A 491 17.27 -0.23 -21.56
C SER A 491 16.27 0.33 -20.52
N GLY A 492 15.08 0.76 -20.95
CA GLY A 492 13.98 1.11 -20.06
C GLY A 492 13.44 -0.12 -19.30
N ALA A 493 13.16 -1.20 -20.01
CA ALA A 493 12.65 -2.45 -19.44
C ALA A 493 13.65 -3.09 -18.46
N ILE A 494 14.92 -3.21 -18.85
CA ILE A 494 16.00 -3.76 -18.01
C ILE A 494 16.13 -2.97 -16.70
N ARG A 495 16.13 -1.63 -16.78
CA ARG A 495 16.19 -0.77 -15.57
C ARG A 495 14.98 -0.98 -14.66
N ALA A 496 13.77 -1.09 -15.23
CA ALA A 496 12.56 -1.33 -14.45
C ALA A 496 12.61 -2.69 -13.75
N GLU A 497 13.07 -3.74 -14.45
CA GLU A 497 13.22 -5.09 -13.91
C GLU A 497 14.27 -5.14 -12.78
N ARG A 498 15.44 -4.50 -12.95
CA ARG A 498 16.45 -4.37 -11.89
C ARG A 498 15.93 -3.63 -10.67
N GLN A 499 15.16 -2.55 -10.88
CA GLN A 499 14.55 -1.80 -9.79
C GLN A 499 13.52 -2.66 -9.03
N GLN A 500 12.72 -3.44 -9.75
CA GLN A 500 11.76 -4.36 -9.16
C GLN A 500 12.46 -5.44 -8.33
N ALA A 501 13.47 -6.12 -8.89
CA ALA A 501 14.26 -7.12 -8.17
C ALA A 501 14.89 -6.55 -6.89
N THR A 502 15.44 -5.33 -6.96
CA THR A 502 15.99 -4.63 -5.79
C THR A 502 14.91 -4.31 -4.74
N ALA A 503 13.72 -3.90 -5.18
CA ALA A 503 12.61 -3.61 -4.30
C ALA A 503 12.09 -4.87 -3.59
N ASP A 504 12.02 -5.99 -4.31
CA ASP A 504 11.60 -7.27 -3.78
C ASP A 504 12.58 -7.80 -2.72
N VAL A 505 13.90 -7.73 -2.98
CA VAL A 505 14.93 -8.06 -1.98
C VAL A 505 14.76 -7.20 -0.73
N LYS A 506 14.61 -5.87 -0.87
CA LYS A 506 14.38 -4.97 0.28
C LYS A 506 13.13 -5.32 1.07
N LEU A 507 12.05 -5.69 0.38
CA LEU A 507 10.81 -6.12 1.02
C LEU A 507 11.01 -7.43 1.80
N GLN A 508 11.72 -8.41 1.23
CA GLN A 508 12.03 -9.67 1.90
C GLN A 508 12.92 -9.44 3.13
N THR A 509 13.97 -8.62 3.02
CA THR A 509 14.79 -8.19 4.18
C THR A 509 13.92 -7.59 5.29
N LYS A 510 12.98 -6.70 4.95
CA LYS A 510 12.09 -6.06 5.93
C LYS A 510 11.04 -7.00 6.53
N LYS A 511 10.58 -8.00 5.77
CA LYS A 511 9.73 -9.07 6.28
C LYS A 511 10.52 -9.95 7.26
N MET A 512 11.70 -10.41 6.86
CA MET A 512 12.56 -11.23 7.71
C MET A 512 12.91 -10.51 9.03
N GLN A 513 13.30 -9.23 8.98
CA GLN A 513 13.57 -8.44 10.19
C GLN A 513 12.39 -8.40 11.18
N ARG A 514 11.15 -8.36 10.70
CA ARG A 514 9.96 -8.40 11.57
C ARG A 514 9.76 -9.80 12.16
N LEU A 515 9.88 -10.83 11.33
CA LEU A 515 9.77 -12.23 11.77
C LEU A 515 10.79 -12.57 12.85
N LEU A 516 12.02 -12.05 12.78
CA LEU A 516 13.01 -12.26 13.84
C LEU A 516 12.60 -11.63 15.18
N VAL A 517 11.94 -10.48 15.16
CA VAL A 517 11.45 -9.83 16.39
C VAL A 517 10.29 -10.63 16.97
N ASP A 518 9.36 -11.07 16.11
CA ASP A 518 8.20 -11.87 16.53
C ASP A 518 8.62 -13.25 17.04
N ASP A 519 9.63 -13.88 16.43
CA ASP A 519 10.23 -15.15 16.88
C ASP A 519 10.86 -15.01 18.27
N LEU A 520 11.69 -13.99 18.50
CA LEU A 520 12.30 -13.76 19.81
C LEU A 520 11.26 -13.46 20.89
N ALA A 521 10.19 -12.73 20.55
CA ALA A 521 9.07 -12.49 21.47
C ALA A 521 8.31 -13.80 21.77
N SER A 522 8.03 -14.63 20.76
CA SER A 522 7.37 -15.92 20.93
C SER A 522 8.16 -16.84 21.87
N ILE A 523 9.49 -16.91 21.71
CA ILE A 523 10.36 -17.70 22.59
C ILE A 523 10.30 -17.16 24.02
N GLY A 524 10.36 -15.84 24.20
CA GLY A 524 10.30 -15.23 25.53
C GLY A 524 8.99 -15.51 26.27
N GLU A 525 7.86 -15.63 25.56
CA GLU A 525 6.53 -15.85 26.15
C GLU A 525 6.16 -17.33 26.28
N THR A 526 6.59 -18.17 25.34
CA THR A 526 6.11 -19.57 25.22
C THR A 526 7.20 -20.62 25.30
N GLY A 527 8.48 -20.22 25.25
CA GLY A 527 9.62 -21.10 25.08
C GLY A 527 9.78 -21.66 23.65
N VAL A 528 8.84 -21.36 22.74
CA VAL A 528 8.81 -21.92 21.39
C VAL A 528 8.96 -20.82 20.34
N GLY A 529 9.80 -21.09 19.33
CA GLY A 529 10.02 -20.23 18.18
C GLY A 529 8.83 -20.04 17.26
N LEU A 530 8.91 -19.04 16.39
CA LEU A 530 7.92 -18.82 15.35
C LEU A 530 8.01 -19.92 14.29
N SER A 531 6.86 -20.49 13.93
CA SER A 531 6.72 -21.40 12.79
C SER A 531 6.09 -20.68 11.60
N ILE A 532 6.69 -20.87 10.42
CA ILE A 532 6.23 -20.37 9.13
C ILE A 532 5.96 -21.60 8.26
N ASP A 533 4.73 -21.73 7.76
CA ASP A 533 4.30 -22.83 6.90
C ASP A 533 4.53 -24.24 7.49
N GLY A 534 4.53 -24.35 8.83
CA GLY A 534 4.75 -25.61 9.55
C GLY A 534 6.20 -25.96 9.80
N GLU A 535 7.15 -25.12 9.37
CA GLU A 535 8.57 -25.24 9.69
C GLU A 535 8.99 -24.12 10.65
N GLU A 536 9.88 -24.42 11.58
CA GLU A 536 10.45 -23.39 12.45
C GLU A 536 11.40 -22.50 11.65
N LEU A 537 11.39 -21.20 11.92
CA LEU A 537 12.36 -20.27 11.34
C LEU A 537 13.79 -20.75 11.65
N ASN A 538 14.61 -20.93 10.62
CA ASN A 538 15.93 -21.55 10.77
C ASN A 538 17.10 -20.64 10.32
N PHE A 539 18.31 -21.02 10.73
CA PHE A 539 19.53 -20.25 10.49
C PHE A 539 19.80 -20.00 9.00
N ASP A 540 19.57 -20.99 8.13
CA ASP A 540 19.85 -20.88 6.71
C ASP A 540 18.92 -19.88 6.02
N GLN A 541 17.65 -19.84 6.40
CA GLN A 541 16.67 -18.86 5.90
C GLN A 541 17.08 -17.42 6.27
N VAL A 542 17.51 -17.21 7.51
CA VAL A 542 17.96 -15.90 7.98
C VAL A 542 19.27 -15.51 7.30
N LYS A 543 20.24 -16.44 7.22
CA LYS A 543 21.53 -16.23 6.55
C LYS A 543 21.36 -15.89 5.07
N ALA A 544 20.48 -16.60 4.37
CA ALA A 544 20.20 -16.34 2.95
C ALA A 544 19.61 -14.94 2.71
N THR A 545 18.89 -14.37 3.68
CA THR A 545 18.17 -13.10 3.50
C THR A 545 18.91 -11.89 4.08
N LEU A 546 19.57 -12.06 5.24
CA LEU A 546 20.19 -10.98 6.02
C LEU A 546 21.71 -11.11 6.18
N GLY A 547 22.30 -12.24 5.77
CA GLY A 547 23.72 -12.53 5.93
C GLY A 547 24.05 -13.29 7.22
N GLU A 548 25.29 -13.81 7.26
CA GLU A 548 25.77 -14.71 8.31
C GLU A 548 25.91 -14.05 9.68
N GLU A 549 26.37 -12.80 9.71
CA GLU A 549 26.47 -12.03 10.96
C GLU A 549 25.09 -11.85 11.62
N ALA A 550 24.08 -11.46 10.84
CA ALA A 550 22.72 -11.27 11.33
C ALA A 550 22.09 -12.59 11.81
N ALA A 551 22.31 -13.70 11.08
CA ALA A 551 21.84 -15.02 11.47
C ALA A 551 22.50 -15.50 12.78
N THR A 552 23.80 -15.23 12.95
CA THR A 552 24.56 -15.57 14.17
C THR A 552 24.07 -14.77 15.38
N ASP A 553 23.85 -13.45 15.21
CA ASP A 553 23.30 -12.60 16.26
C ASP A 553 21.88 -13.01 16.66
N TRP A 554 21.02 -13.31 15.68
CA TRP A 554 19.68 -13.82 15.95
C TRP A 554 19.71 -15.15 16.69
N GLN A 555 20.53 -16.11 16.28
CA GLN A 555 20.64 -17.41 16.95
C GLN A 555 21.13 -17.27 18.40
N ARG A 556 22.11 -16.38 18.66
CA ARG A 556 22.53 -16.04 20.02
C ARG A 556 21.36 -15.48 20.82
N LYS A 557 20.60 -14.52 20.26
CA LYS A 557 19.44 -13.92 20.94
C LYS A 557 18.36 -14.96 21.26
N ARG A 558 18.12 -15.95 20.39
CA ARG A 558 17.22 -17.07 20.69
C ARG A 558 17.67 -17.83 21.92
N GLN A 559 18.96 -18.19 21.99
CA GLN A 559 19.51 -18.89 23.17
C GLN A 559 19.32 -18.09 24.46
N VAL A 560 19.51 -16.76 24.41
CA VAL A 560 19.26 -15.89 25.56
C VAL A 560 17.76 -15.85 25.93
N GLN A 561 16.86 -15.76 24.95
CA GLN A 561 15.41 -15.77 25.22
C GLN A 561 14.94 -17.12 25.77
N THR A 562 15.43 -18.24 25.23
CA THR A 562 15.14 -19.58 25.76
C THR A 562 15.64 -19.72 27.20
N ALA A 563 16.89 -19.34 27.47
CA ALA A 563 17.43 -19.38 28.83
C ALA A 563 16.68 -18.45 29.78
N THR A 564 16.20 -17.30 29.29
CA THR A 564 15.35 -16.38 30.07
C THR A 564 14.02 -17.04 30.41
N PHE A 565 13.33 -17.61 29.41
CA PHE A 565 12.08 -18.33 29.59
C PHE A 565 12.25 -19.48 30.59
N ASP A 566 13.26 -20.33 30.45
CA ASP A 566 13.52 -21.45 31.37
C ASP A 566 13.80 -20.96 32.81
N ALA A 567 14.46 -19.82 32.96
CA ALA A 567 14.74 -19.22 34.25
C ALA A 567 13.48 -18.61 34.90
N THR A 568 12.59 -18.00 34.12
CA THR A 568 11.38 -17.32 34.62
C THR A 568 10.14 -18.22 34.70
N ALA A 569 10.05 -19.24 33.85
CA ALA A 569 8.91 -20.13 33.80
C ALA A 569 8.73 -20.86 35.15
N GLY A 570 7.49 -20.81 35.65
CA GLY A 570 7.10 -21.43 36.90
C GLY A 570 7.64 -20.77 38.17
N LEU A 571 8.28 -19.60 38.10
CA LEU A 571 8.70 -18.88 39.31
C LEU A 571 7.53 -18.52 40.23
N ASP A 572 6.36 -18.26 39.64
CA ASP A 572 5.11 -17.95 40.32
C ASP A 572 4.54 -19.11 41.13
N LEU A 573 4.96 -20.34 40.82
CA LEU A 573 4.63 -21.58 41.53
C LEU A 573 5.62 -21.94 42.65
N LEU A 574 6.72 -21.20 42.80
CA LEU A 574 7.74 -21.50 43.81
C LEU A 574 7.58 -20.64 45.09
N PRO A 575 7.82 -21.19 46.29
CA PRO A 575 7.99 -20.40 47.51
C PRO A 575 9.07 -19.32 47.38
N THR A 576 8.98 -18.28 48.20
CA THR A 576 9.86 -17.09 48.05
C THR A 576 11.35 -17.40 48.29
N ASP A 577 11.65 -18.32 49.20
CA ASP A 577 13.00 -18.80 49.47
C ASP A 577 13.58 -19.64 48.33
N GLU A 578 12.76 -20.48 47.69
CA GLU A 578 13.16 -21.25 46.50
C GLU A 578 13.46 -20.32 45.30
N ILE A 579 12.67 -19.25 45.12
CA ILE A 579 12.97 -18.22 44.12
C ILE A 579 14.34 -17.60 44.38
N LEU A 580 14.66 -17.28 45.65
CA LEU A 580 15.97 -16.73 46.01
C LEU A 580 17.11 -17.72 45.75
N MET A 581 16.92 -19.00 46.06
CA MET A 581 17.91 -20.04 45.73
C MET A 581 18.14 -20.16 44.22
N LYS A 582 17.07 -20.08 43.41
CA LYS A 582 17.17 -20.10 41.95
C LYS A 582 17.93 -18.87 41.42
N LEU A 583 17.71 -17.69 42.01
CA LEU A 583 18.44 -16.47 41.65
C LEU A 583 19.93 -16.56 42.00
N ASP A 584 20.27 -17.08 43.18
CA ASP A 584 21.67 -17.30 43.58
C ASP A 584 22.37 -18.28 42.63
N GLY A 585 21.67 -19.32 42.19
CA GLY A 585 22.19 -20.29 41.22
C GLY A 585 22.40 -19.74 39.81
N LEU A 586 21.77 -18.61 39.46
CA LEU A 586 21.92 -17.93 38.16
C LEU A 586 23.03 -16.87 38.17
N GLU A 587 23.70 -16.62 39.30
CA GLU A 587 24.77 -15.64 39.37
C GLU A 587 25.96 -16.01 38.45
N PRO A 588 26.27 -15.19 37.43
CA PRO A 588 27.33 -15.52 36.49
C PRO A 588 28.70 -15.24 37.07
N GLU A 589 29.65 -16.13 36.81
CA GLU A 589 31.05 -15.94 37.20
C GLU A 589 31.72 -14.84 36.34
N PRO A 590 32.26 -13.77 36.95
CA PRO A 590 32.93 -12.71 36.19
C PRO A 590 34.07 -13.24 35.33
N GLY A 591 33.99 -13.01 34.01
CA GLY A 591 34.99 -13.47 33.04
C GLY A 591 34.65 -14.78 32.33
N SER A 592 33.49 -15.39 32.63
CA SER A 592 32.95 -16.51 31.86
C SER A 592 32.62 -16.13 30.41
N LEU A 593 32.68 -17.11 29.50
CA LEU A 593 32.16 -16.92 28.15
C LEU A 593 30.63 -16.75 28.22
N GLY A 594 30.09 -15.76 27.52
CA GLY A 594 28.65 -15.44 27.58
C GLY A 594 28.23 -14.68 28.84
N TYR A 595 29.17 -14.13 29.62
CA TYR A 595 28.87 -13.37 30.85
C TYR A 595 27.78 -12.30 30.66
N VAL A 596 27.82 -11.54 29.55
CA VAL A 596 26.82 -10.50 29.26
C VAL A 596 25.42 -11.10 29.07
N ASP A 597 25.34 -12.23 28.37
CA ASP A 597 24.09 -12.94 28.11
C ASP A 597 23.52 -13.56 29.40
N GLN A 598 24.39 -14.16 30.23
CA GLN A 598 24.01 -14.72 31.53
C GLN A 598 23.53 -13.61 32.50
N VAL A 599 24.20 -12.45 32.51
CA VAL A 599 23.73 -11.28 33.29
C VAL A 599 22.36 -10.81 32.80
N ALA A 600 22.11 -10.82 31.49
CA ALA A 600 20.81 -10.45 30.94
C ALA A 600 19.70 -11.41 31.42
N VAL A 601 19.95 -12.72 31.41
CA VAL A 601 19.04 -13.73 31.96
C VAL A 601 18.78 -13.47 33.44
N LEU A 602 19.83 -13.35 34.27
CA LEU A 602 19.70 -13.08 35.71
C LEU A 602 18.87 -11.82 35.99
N ASN A 603 19.11 -10.73 35.26
CA ASN A 603 18.39 -9.47 35.45
C ASN A 603 16.90 -9.61 35.10
N ALA A 604 16.58 -10.33 34.02
CA ALA A 604 15.19 -10.63 33.66
C ALA A 604 14.52 -11.50 34.74
N THR A 605 15.21 -12.53 35.24
CA THR A 605 14.71 -13.36 36.34
C THR A 605 14.50 -12.58 37.63
N LYS A 606 15.41 -11.67 38.00
CA LYS A 606 15.26 -10.77 39.16
C LYS A 606 14.05 -9.86 39.01
N ALA A 607 13.82 -9.32 37.81
CA ALA A 607 12.67 -8.46 37.54
C ALA A 607 11.35 -9.22 37.71
N GLU A 608 11.27 -10.45 37.21
CA GLU A 608 10.09 -11.30 37.34
C GLU A 608 9.85 -11.76 38.78
N ALA A 609 10.90 -12.21 39.47
CA ALA A 609 10.83 -12.53 40.90
C ALA A 609 10.28 -11.34 41.72
N LYS A 610 10.77 -10.13 41.44
CA LYS A 610 10.29 -8.90 42.09
C LYS A 610 8.80 -8.63 41.77
N ARG A 611 8.36 -8.88 40.54
CA ARG A 611 6.94 -8.75 40.14
C ARG A 611 6.08 -9.72 40.95
N ILE A 612 6.49 -10.99 41.04
CA ILE A 612 5.79 -12.04 41.78
C ILE A 612 5.71 -11.70 43.27
N THR A 613 6.84 -11.37 43.91
CA THR A 613 6.84 -11.02 45.34
C THR A 613 6.00 -9.77 45.62
N LYS A 614 6.01 -8.79 44.72
CA LYS A 614 5.13 -7.62 44.83
C LYS A 614 3.66 -8.02 44.74
N LEU A 615 3.28 -8.85 43.76
CA LEU A 615 1.91 -9.32 43.60
C LEU A 615 1.43 -10.12 44.81
N ARG A 616 2.24 -11.06 45.32
CA ARG A 616 1.92 -11.83 46.53
C ARG A 616 1.70 -10.95 47.76
N LYS A 617 2.38 -9.80 47.84
CA LYS A 617 2.22 -8.84 48.94
C LYS A 617 0.97 -7.98 48.78
N GLU A 618 0.67 -7.53 47.57
CA GLU A 618 -0.42 -6.60 47.30
C GLU A 618 -1.76 -7.30 47.15
N ASP A 619 -1.79 -8.45 46.46
CA ASP A 619 -2.98 -9.25 46.19
C ASP A 619 -2.64 -10.76 46.18
N PRO A 620 -2.51 -11.39 47.37
CA PRO A 620 -2.18 -12.80 47.51
C PRO A 620 -3.15 -13.75 46.78
N ALA A 621 -4.45 -13.42 46.77
CA ALA A 621 -5.48 -14.21 46.11
C ALA A 621 -5.36 -14.14 44.58
N GLU A 622 -5.11 -12.94 44.02
CA GLU A 622 -4.88 -12.80 42.58
C GLU A 622 -3.55 -13.44 42.15
N ALA A 623 -2.52 -13.44 43.03
CA ALA A 623 -1.26 -14.11 42.76
C ALA A 623 -1.45 -15.61 42.49
N VAL A 624 -2.25 -16.30 43.33
CA VAL A 624 -2.52 -17.73 43.14
C VAL A 624 -3.51 -18.01 42.02
N ASP A 625 -4.49 -17.12 41.78
CA ASP A 625 -5.39 -17.22 40.62
C ASP A 625 -4.62 -17.17 39.29
N GLN A 626 -3.53 -16.39 39.22
CA GLN A 626 -2.68 -16.28 38.03
C GLN A 626 -1.78 -17.50 37.86
N ALA A 627 -1.21 -18.01 38.96
CA ALA A 627 -0.20 -19.07 38.93
C ALA A 627 -0.80 -20.48 38.74
N PHE A 628 -1.92 -20.78 39.41
CA PHE A 628 -2.48 -22.13 39.45
C PHE A 628 -3.62 -22.32 38.44
N GLU A 629 -3.37 -23.11 37.41
CA GLU A 629 -4.35 -23.37 36.33
C GLU A 629 -5.67 -23.97 36.85
N ASP A 630 -5.59 -24.84 37.86
CA ASP A 630 -6.77 -25.50 38.46
C ASP A 630 -7.77 -24.50 39.06
N LEU A 631 -7.29 -23.35 39.55
CA LEU A 631 -8.14 -22.30 40.11
C LEU A 631 -8.91 -21.52 39.03
N LYS A 632 -8.41 -21.48 37.78
CA LYS A 632 -9.06 -20.72 36.69
C LYS A 632 -10.43 -21.29 36.34
N GLY A 633 -10.55 -22.62 36.30
CA GLY A 633 -11.81 -23.30 36.06
C GLY A 633 -12.83 -23.07 37.17
N LEU A 634 -12.38 -23.14 38.44
CA LEU A 634 -13.21 -22.87 39.62
C LEU A 634 -13.66 -21.41 39.67
N LYS A 635 -12.77 -20.47 39.35
CA LYS A 635 -13.07 -19.02 39.30
C LYS A 635 -14.19 -18.72 38.32
N GLN A 636 -14.16 -19.33 37.15
CA GLN A 636 -15.22 -19.16 36.15
C GLN A 636 -16.58 -19.66 36.67
N GLN A 637 -16.63 -20.86 37.25
CA GLN A 637 -17.87 -21.45 37.78
C GLN A 637 -18.43 -20.64 38.96
N ALA A 638 -17.55 -20.17 39.86
CA ALA A 638 -17.93 -19.30 40.97
C ALA A 638 -18.56 -17.99 40.47
N TYR A 639 -18.00 -17.39 39.40
CA TYR A 639 -18.52 -16.15 38.82
C TYR A 639 -19.84 -16.36 38.05
N ASP A 640 -20.09 -17.57 37.56
CA ASP A 640 -21.38 -17.97 36.98
C ASP A 640 -22.47 -18.21 38.05
N GLY A 641 -22.12 -18.06 39.34
CA GLY A 641 -23.05 -18.10 40.46
C GLY A 641 -23.19 -19.46 41.15
N ASP A 642 -22.26 -20.39 40.90
CA ASP A 642 -22.24 -21.67 41.62
C ASP A 642 -21.64 -21.48 43.04
N PRO A 643 -22.44 -21.65 44.11
CA PRO A 643 -21.97 -21.45 45.48
C PRO A 643 -20.97 -22.51 45.93
N VAL A 644 -21.02 -23.73 45.38
CA VAL A 644 -20.06 -24.80 45.71
C VAL A 644 -18.70 -24.49 45.09
N ALA A 645 -18.71 -24.01 43.84
CA ALA A 645 -17.48 -23.59 43.17
C ALA A 645 -16.83 -22.38 43.85
N LEU A 646 -17.62 -21.46 44.41
CA LEU A 646 -17.10 -20.33 45.19
C LEU A 646 -16.41 -20.78 46.48
N GLU A 647 -16.99 -21.75 47.20
CA GLU A 647 -16.39 -22.32 48.40
C GLU A 647 -15.07 -23.05 48.08
N GLU A 648 -15.05 -23.89 47.04
CA GLU A 648 -13.85 -24.60 46.58
C GLU A 648 -12.78 -23.65 46.03
N LEU A 649 -13.17 -22.54 45.39
CA LEU A 649 -12.24 -21.50 44.96
C LEU A 649 -11.54 -20.85 46.14
N ILE A 650 -12.28 -20.46 47.19
CA ILE A 650 -11.69 -19.82 48.38
C ILE A 650 -10.74 -20.78 49.09
N LYS A 651 -11.16 -22.03 49.26
CA LYS A 651 -10.32 -23.08 49.83
C LYS A 651 -9.05 -23.30 49.01
N GLY A 652 -9.20 -23.46 47.70
CA GLY A 652 -8.08 -23.65 46.77
C GLY A 652 -7.10 -22.47 46.79
N ARG A 653 -7.60 -21.23 46.91
CA ARG A 653 -6.76 -20.04 47.09
C ARG A 653 -5.95 -20.08 48.37
N LEU A 654 -6.56 -20.42 49.51
CA LEU A 654 -5.85 -20.50 50.79
C LEU A 654 -4.81 -21.62 50.78
N ASP A 655 -5.16 -22.80 50.27
CA ASP A 655 -4.25 -23.94 50.13
C ASP A 655 -3.06 -23.58 49.20
N ALA A 656 -3.33 -22.88 48.10
CA ALA A 656 -2.30 -22.41 47.17
C ALA A 656 -1.41 -21.31 47.78
N GLN A 657 -1.97 -20.40 48.59
CA GLN A 657 -1.16 -19.38 49.26
C GLN A 657 -0.28 -20.00 50.34
N ALA A 658 -0.80 -20.97 51.09
CA ALA A 658 -0.04 -21.73 52.07
C ALA A 658 1.09 -22.54 51.41
N SER A 659 0.84 -23.16 50.25
CA SER A 659 1.88 -23.91 49.53
C SER A 659 3.01 -23.04 48.98
N LEU A 660 2.77 -21.73 48.80
CA LEU A 660 3.76 -20.72 48.43
C LEU A 660 4.44 -20.06 49.65
N ASP A 661 4.22 -20.59 50.85
CA ASP A 661 4.69 -20.05 52.14
C ASP A 661 4.27 -18.59 52.39
N ILE A 662 3.09 -18.19 51.90
CA ILE A 662 2.49 -16.90 52.27
C ILE A 662 1.97 -17.04 53.71
N PRO A 663 2.46 -16.21 54.67
CA PRO A 663 2.06 -16.31 56.06
C PRO A 663 0.55 -16.19 56.22
N GLU A 664 -0.06 -17.00 57.10
CA GLU A 664 -1.52 -17.07 57.30
C GLU A 664 -2.15 -15.68 57.47
N ALA A 665 -1.45 -14.78 58.16
CA ALA A 665 -1.96 -13.45 58.44
C ALA A 665 -1.86 -12.46 57.26
N ALA A 666 -1.11 -12.81 56.22
CA ALA A 666 -1.02 -12.12 54.94
C ALA A 666 -1.89 -12.78 53.86
N GLN A 667 -2.54 -13.92 54.14
CA GLN A 667 -3.39 -14.60 53.18
C GLN A 667 -4.71 -13.83 52.96
N ALA A 668 -5.23 -13.94 51.75
CA ALA A 668 -6.46 -13.27 51.32
C ALA A 668 -7.44 -14.28 50.73
N VAL A 669 -8.71 -14.20 51.12
CA VAL A 669 -9.78 -15.05 50.56
C VAL A 669 -10.34 -14.51 49.25
N LEU A 670 -10.37 -13.17 49.12
CA LEU A 670 -10.83 -12.45 47.94
C LEU A 670 -9.68 -11.71 47.26
N THR A 671 -9.76 -11.52 45.95
CA THR A 671 -8.84 -10.60 45.26
C THR A 671 -9.19 -9.15 45.60
N ASN A 672 -8.26 -8.21 45.42
CA ASN A 672 -8.54 -6.80 45.63
C ASN A 672 -9.64 -6.27 44.69
N GLY A 673 -9.76 -6.85 43.48
CA GLY A 673 -10.83 -6.53 42.54
C GLY A 673 -12.20 -7.04 42.98
N GLU A 674 -12.27 -8.20 43.64
CA GLU A 674 -13.49 -8.71 44.29
C GLU A 674 -13.86 -7.87 45.51
N LEU A 675 -12.87 -7.55 46.34
CA LEU A 675 -13.02 -6.72 47.52
C LEU A 675 -13.52 -5.32 47.15
N GLY A 676 -12.95 -4.70 46.11
CA GLY A 676 -13.40 -3.39 45.61
C GLY A 676 -14.88 -3.36 45.26
N ARG A 677 -15.40 -4.40 44.59
CA ARG A 677 -16.84 -4.52 44.26
C ARG A 677 -17.72 -4.62 45.49
N ILE A 678 -17.24 -5.28 46.54
CA ILE A 678 -17.95 -5.34 47.83
C ILE A 678 -17.93 -3.97 48.51
N LEU A 679 -16.80 -3.28 48.47
CA LEU A 679 -16.60 -1.97 49.11
C LEU A 679 -17.39 -0.84 48.44
N GLU A 680 -17.61 -0.88 47.12
CA GLU A 680 -18.44 0.09 46.40
C GLU A 680 -19.88 0.18 46.95
N GLY A 681 -20.39 -0.92 47.53
CA GLY A 681 -21.72 -0.97 48.13
C GLY A 681 -21.80 -0.43 49.57
N LEU A 682 -20.68 -0.04 50.18
CA LEU A 682 -20.61 0.35 51.58
C LEU A 682 -20.41 1.87 51.74
N PRO A 683 -21.18 2.53 52.64
CA PRO A 683 -20.94 3.93 52.96
C PRO A 683 -19.56 4.17 53.59
N ASP A 684 -19.05 5.40 53.46
CA ASP A 684 -17.74 5.80 54.00
C ASP A 684 -17.69 5.69 55.53
N GLU A 685 -18.81 6.01 56.20
CA GLU A 685 -19.03 5.82 57.63
C GLU A 685 -20.20 4.85 57.83
N ALA A 686 -19.88 3.56 58.00
CA ALA A 686 -20.89 2.54 58.23
C ALA A 686 -21.21 2.39 59.72
N ASP A 687 -22.50 2.42 60.08
CA ASP A 687 -22.94 2.24 61.45
C ASP A 687 -23.02 0.76 61.86
N LYS A 688 -23.27 0.49 63.15
CA LYS A 688 -23.34 -0.89 63.67
C LYS A 688 -24.40 -1.74 62.95
N ALA A 689 -25.54 -1.17 62.57
CA ALA A 689 -26.61 -1.91 61.90
C ALA A 689 -26.22 -2.27 60.46
N GLU A 690 -25.50 -1.39 59.78
CA GLU A 690 -24.96 -1.61 58.43
C GLU A 690 -23.89 -2.71 58.43
N TRP A 691 -22.98 -2.73 59.41
CA TRP A 691 -22.01 -3.81 59.58
C TRP A 691 -22.66 -5.16 59.89
N MET A 692 -23.70 -5.19 60.74
CA MET A 692 -24.46 -6.41 61.02
C MET A 692 -25.18 -6.94 59.76
N LYS A 693 -25.74 -6.03 58.95
CA LYS A 693 -26.39 -6.40 57.69
C LYS A 693 -25.39 -6.96 56.68
N LEU A 694 -24.21 -6.36 56.58
CA LEU A 694 -23.12 -6.82 55.73
C LEU A 694 -22.64 -8.22 56.17
N ALA A 695 -22.40 -8.42 57.45
CA ALA A 695 -21.96 -9.71 57.99
C ALA A 695 -22.96 -10.84 57.70
N LYS A 696 -24.26 -10.56 57.81
CA LYS A 696 -25.32 -11.51 57.43
C LYS A 696 -25.33 -11.81 55.93
N SER A 697 -25.03 -10.81 55.10
CA SER A 697 -24.92 -11.01 53.65
C SER A 697 -23.70 -11.86 53.28
N PHE A 698 -22.58 -11.70 54.01
CA PHE A 698 -21.39 -12.52 53.81
C PHE A 698 -21.61 -13.94 54.29
N ASP A 699 -22.29 -14.16 55.41
CA ASP A 699 -22.66 -15.49 55.88
C ASP A 699 -23.50 -16.25 54.84
N GLN A 700 -24.45 -15.57 54.19
CA GLN A 700 -25.26 -16.14 53.11
C GLN A 700 -24.47 -16.46 51.82
N THR A 701 -23.37 -15.73 51.56
CA THR A 701 -22.64 -15.81 50.27
C THR A 701 -21.38 -16.65 50.37
N PHE A 702 -20.65 -16.52 51.48
CA PHE A 702 -19.32 -17.10 51.71
C PHE A 702 -19.33 -18.17 52.81
N GLY A 703 -20.47 -18.37 53.49
CA GLY A 703 -20.65 -19.41 54.51
C GLY A 703 -19.52 -19.43 55.55
N PRO A 704 -18.75 -20.53 55.66
CA PRO A 704 -17.69 -20.67 56.66
C PRO A 704 -16.58 -19.63 56.54
N TYR A 705 -16.38 -19.03 55.36
CA TYR A 705 -15.33 -18.01 55.12
C TYR A 705 -15.80 -16.56 55.34
N SER A 706 -17.04 -16.35 55.80
CA SER A 706 -17.61 -15.02 56.08
C SER A 706 -16.75 -14.18 57.03
N GLY A 707 -16.16 -14.83 58.05
CA GLY A 707 -15.26 -14.18 59.01
C GLY A 707 -13.95 -13.71 58.38
N ASP A 708 -13.37 -14.49 57.47
CA ASP A 708 -12.15 -14.13 56.75
C ASP A 708 -12.41 -12.98 55.77
N VAL A 709 -13.53 -13.00 55.05
CA VAL A 709 -13.96 -11.90 54.16
C VAL A 709 -14.15 -10.60 54.94
N MET A 710 -14.83 -10.68 56.09
CA MET A 710 -15.02 -9.51 56.95
C MET A 710 -13.67 -8.97 57.46
N THR A 711 -12.75 -9.85 57.85
CA THR A 711 -11.40 -9.47 58.28
C THR A 711 -10.65 -8.72 57.17
N GLN A 712 -10.71 -9.23 55.94
CA GLN A 712 -10.08 -8.60 54.78
C GLN A 712 -10.69 -7.22 54.45
N VAL A 713 -12.02 -7.06 54.54
CA VAL A 713 -12.72 -5.77 54.37
C VAL A 713 -12.19 -4.73 55.36
N PHE A 714 -12.09 -5.08 56.64
CA PHE A 714 -11.59 -4.16 57.66
C PHE A 714 -10.11 -3.80 57.49
N GLN A 715 -9.27 -4.76 57.13
CA GLN A 715 -7.86 -4.51 56.83
C GLN A 715 -7.73 -3.52 55.66
N SER A 716 -8.53 -3.68 54.60
CA SER A 716 -8.47 -2.77 53.44
C SER A 716 -8.90 -1.33 53.73
N LYS A 717 -9.85 -1.12 54.67
CA LYS A 717 -10.25 0.22 55.13
C LYS A 717 -9.31 0.82 56.19
N GLY A 718 -8.22 0.13 56.54
CA GLY A 718 -7.28 0.57 57.59
C GLY A 718 -7.87 0.58 59.00
N LEU A 719 -8.99 -0.12 59.19
CA LEU A 719 -9.78 -0.13 60.41
C LEU A 719 -9.24 -1.18 61.39
N HIS A 720 -7.92 -1.27 61.63
CA HIS A 720 -7.34 -2.33 62.48
C HIS A 720 -7.85 -2.29 63.94
N ARG A 721 -8.06 -1.09 64.49
CA ARG A 721 -8.56 -0.89 65.86
C ARG A 721 -10.08 -1.02 65.95
N ASP A 722 -10.78 -0.66 64.87
CA ASP A 722 -12.24 -0.77 64.77
C ASP A 722 -12.67 -2.18 64.36
N LEU A 723 -11.84 -2.96 63.67
CA LEU A 723 -11.96 -4.40 63.44
C LEU A 723 -12.06 -5.15 64.76
N VAL A 724 -11.11 -4.91 65.67
CA VAL A 724 -11.07 -5.57 66.98
C VAL A 724 -12.26 -5.15 67.85
N ASN A 725 -12.70 -3.89 67.75
CA ASN A 725 -13.86 -3.39 68.50
C ASN A 725 -15.21 -3.80 67.89
N ALA A 726 -15.32 -3.85 66.56
CA ALA A 726 -16.49 -4.28 65.80
C ALA A 726 -16.65 -5.79 65.88
N ALA A 727 -15.58 -6.58 65.78
CA ALA A 727 -15.60 -8.02 66.05
C ALA A 727 -16.03 -8.29 67.50
N LYS A 728 -15.47 -7.58 68.49
CA LYS A 728 -15.91 -7.69 69.90
C LYS A 728 -17.38 -7.27 70.11
N ALA A 729 -17.88 -6.30 69.36
CA ALA A 729 -19.28 -5.85 69.43
C ALA A 729 -20.26 -6.77 68.67
N TYR A 730 -19.83 -7.33 67.55
CA TYR A 730 -20.53 -8.31 66.71
C TYR A 730 -20.70 -9.64 67.48
N LEU A 731 -19.65 -10.08 68.16
CA LEU A 731 -19.64 -11.28 69.01
C LEU A 731 -20.46 -11.14 70.29
N LYS A 732 -20.69 -9.91 70.77
CA LYS A 732 -21.36 -9.64 72.06
C LYS A 732 -22.89 -9.58 71.97
N ASP A 733 -23.44 -9.17 70.82
CA ASP A 733 -24.89 -8.92 70.63
C ASP A 733 -25.57 -9.93 69.67
N TRP A 734 -24.88 -10.99 69.26
CA TRP A 734 -25.46 -12.01 68.40
C TRP A 734 -26.35 -12.98 69.20
N GLU A 735 -27.67 -12.89 69.00
CA GLU A 735 -28.65 -13.87 69.53
C GLU A 735 -28.97 -14.94 68.48
N GLY A 736 -28.43 -16.16 68.65
CA GLY A 736 -28.65 -17.33 67.78
C GLY A 736 -27.56 -18.42 67.99
N GLU A 737 -27.58 -19.50 67.20
CA GLU A 737 -26.39 -20.39 67.07
C GLU A 737 -25.31 -19.59 66.32
N GLY A 738 -24.49 -18.90 67.10
CA GLY A 738 -23.37 -18.08 66.63
C GLY A 738 -22.13 -18.89 66.24
N PRO A 739 -21.02 -18.22 65.86
CA PRO A 739 -19.76 -18.86 65.52
C PRO A 739 -19.27 -19.56 66.76
N SER A 740 -18.75 -20.76 66.56
CA SER A 740 -18.11 -21.55 67.61
C SER A 740 -17.08 -20.70 68.35
N LEU A 741 -16.93 -20.95 69.66
CA LEU A 741 -15.90 -20.31 70.50
C LEU A 741 -14.49 -20.42 69.88
N SER A 742 -14.23 -21.45 69.08
CA SER A 742 -13.01 -21.61 68.27
C SER A 742 -12.88 -20.56 67.16
N GLU A 743 -13.94 -20.25 66.42
CA GLU A 743 -13.95 -19.22 65.37
C GLU A 743 -13.79 -17.81 65.95
N GLN A 744 -14.41 -17.54 67.10
CA GLN A 744 -14.28 -16.26 67.79
C GLN A 744 -12.83 -15.98 68.24
N LYS A 745 -12.15 -17.04 68.71
CA LYS A 745 -10.76 -16.96 69.13
C LYS A 745 -9.81 -16.82 67.94
N ALA A 746 -10.09 -17.56 66.85
CA ALA A 746 -9.33 -17.49 65.60
C ALA A 746 -9.36 -16.08 64.97
N ILE A 747 -10.49 -15.37 65.01
CA ILE A 747 -10.61 -14.00 64.48
C ILE A 747 -9.70 -13.02 65.26
N GLY A 748 -9.65 -13.14 66.59
CA GLY A 748 -8.80 -12.30 67.44
C GLY A 748 -7.31 -12.62 67.27
N GLU A 749 -6.96 -13.91 67.25
CA GLU A 749 -5.58 -14.39 67.04
C GLU A 749 -5.06 -14.03 65.65
N LYS A 750 -5.87 -14.17 64.59
CA LYS A 750 -5.53 -13.75 63.21
C LYS A 750 -5.31 -12.24 63.09
N ALA A 751 -6.10 -11.42 63.78
CA ALA A 751 -5.94 -9.96 63.73
C ALA A 751 -4.65 -9.47 64.42
N GLU A 752 -4.27 -10.09 65.54
CA GLU A 752 -3.00 -9.82 66.24
C GLU A 752 -1.78 -10.41 65.51
N ALA A 753 -1.94 -11.60 64.88
CA ALA A 753 -0.93 -12.18 64.01
C ALA A 753 -0.68 -11.32 62.76
N ALA A 754 -1.73 -10.74 62.16
CA ALA A 754 -1.62 -9.90 60.95
C ALA A 754 -0.83 -8.62 61.20
N THR A 755 -0.97 -8.03 62.39
CA THR A 755 -0.19 -6.86 62.79
C THR A 755 1.29 -7.20 63.05
N ALA A 756 1.58 -8.39 63.56
CA ALA A 756 2.96 -8.88 63.75
C ALA A 756 3.64 -9.30 62.44
N ASP A 757 2.93 -9.99 61.54
CA ASP A 757 3.45 -10.45 60.26
C ASP A 757 3.61 -9.32 59.24
N GLN A 758 2.75 -8.30 59.25
CA GLN A 758 2.98 -7.08 58.45
C GLN A 758 4.29 -6.38 58.83
N ALA A 759 4.66 -6.39 60.11
CA ALA A 759 5.94 -5.86 60.59
C ALA A 759 7.14 -6.72 60.12
N MET A 760 6.99 -8.04 60.04
CA MET A 760 8.03 -8.98 59.62
C MET A 760 8.17 -9.09 58.08
N ASN A 761 7.08 -9.09 57.32
CA ASN A 761 7.09 -9.11 55.85
C ASN A 761 7.59 -7.79 55.23
N GLY A 762 7.43 -6.68 55.95
CA GLY A 762 8.10 -5.42 55.62
C GLY A 762 9.62 -5.58 55.50
N TRP A 763 10.21 -6.49 56.27
CA TRP A 763 11.66 -6.71 56.33
C TRP A 763 12.19 -7.57 55.16
N ALA A 764 11.49 -8.62 54.72
CA ALA A 764 11.88 -9.40 53.54
C ALA A 764 11.85 -8.56 52.25
N ALA A 765 10.81 -7.73 52.10
CA ALA A 765 10.71 -6.75 51.03
C ALA A 765 11.81 -5.67 51.13
N MET A 766 12.16 -5.25 52.35
CA MET A 766 13.25 -4.31 52.60
C MET A 766 14.63 -4.93 52.27
N LYS A 767 14.83 -6.23 52.51
CA LYS A 767 16.03 -6.99 52.13
C LYS A 767 16.16 -7.09 50.61
N MET A 768 15.09 -7.44 49.89
CA MET A 768 15.07 -7.42 48.41
C MET A 768 15.28 -6.00 47.84
N GLN A 769 14.69 -4.97 48.45
CA GLN A 769 14.87 -3.59 48.04
C GLN A 769 16.28 -3.06 48.31
N GLN A 770 16.89 -3.41 49.44
CA GLN A 770 18.29 -3.05 49.73
C GLN A 770 19.29 -3.82 48.88
N GLN A 771 19.04 -5.10 48.60
CA GLN A 771 19.86 -5.87 47.66
C GLN A 771 19.75 -5.29 46.25
N SER A 772 18.55 -4.92 45.79
CA SER A 772 18.34 -4.20 44.54
C SER A 772 19.08 -2.85 44.52
N GLN A 773 19.04 -2.06 45.59
CA GLN A 773 19.77 -0.78 45.67
C GLN A 773 21.29 -0.96 45.71
N TYR A 774 21.78 -2.03 46.34
CA TYR A 774 23.20 -2.37 46.35
C TYR A 774 23.67 -2.84 44.96
N ASP A 775 22.86 -3.65 44.29
CA ASP A 775 23.09 -4.11 42.92
C ASP A 775 23.07 -2.93 41.92
N ASP A 776 22.14 -1.97 42.08
CA ASP A 776 22.07 -0.74 41.29
C ASP A 776 23.35 0.11 41.46
N VAL A 777 23.90 0.17 42.67
CA VAL A 777 25.17 0.86 42.98
C VAL A 777 26.36 0.10 42.39
N ILE A 778 26.34 -1.23 42.37
CA ILE A 778 27.36 -2.05 41.69
C ILE A 778 27.29 -1.83 40.19
N GLU A 779 26.09 -1.80 39.59
CA GLU A 779 25.92 -1.57 38.16
C GLU A 779 26.40 -0.16 37.77
N ALA A 780 26.03 0.86 38.55
CA ALA A 780 26.50 2.24 38.36
C ALA A 780 28.02 2.36 38.48
N ASN A 781 28.64 1.68 39.46
CA ASN A 781 30.09 1.70 39.65
C ASN A 781 30.86 0.84 38.64
N SER A 782 30.26 -0.21 38.08
CA SER A 782 30.87 -1.05 37.05
C SER A 782 31.08 -0.29 35.73
N LYS A 783 30.28 0.76 35.50
CA LYS A 783 30.34 1.67 34.35
C LYS A 783 31.24 2.90 34.61
N ALA A 784 31.61 3.16 35.87
CA ALA A 784 32.41 4.33 36.25
C ALA A 784 33.91 4.00 36.32
N ARG A 785 34.73 4.76 35.57
CA ARG A 785 36.18 4.83 35.75
C ARG A 785 36.53 6.11 36.51
N ASP A 786 37.49 6.03 37.44
CA ASP A 786 38.02 7.26 38.05
C ASP A 786 38.74 8.13 36.99
N GLN A 787 39.07 9.37 37.32
CA GLN A 787 39.78 10.31 36.42
C GLN A 787 41.17 9.81 35.95
N ARG A 788 41.62 8.63 36.43
CA ARG A 788 42.88 7.98 36.09
C ARG A 788 42.69 6.60 35.45
N GLY A 789 41.46 6.24 35.06
CA GLY A 789 41.15 5.02 34.32
C GLY A 789 41.18 3.73 35.14
N ARG A 790 41.20 3.78 36.47
CA ARG A 790 41.20 2.58 37.33
C ARG A 790 39.79 2.12 37.65
N LYS A 791 39.60 0.80 37.80
CA LYS A 791 38.37 0.23 38.39
C LYS A 791 38.26 0.73 39.84
N VAL A 792 37.09 1.26 40.19
CA VAL A 792 36.73 1.60 41.58
C VAL A 792 36.60 0.28 42.36
N GLU A 793 37.26 0.18 43.52
CA GLU A 793 37.16 -1.01 44.38
C GLU A 793 35.72 -1.20 44.89
N ARG A 794 35.29 -2.47 44.99
CA ARG A 794 33.97 -2.84 45.53
C ARG A 794 33.81 -2.31 46.96
N PRO A 795 32.70 -1.66 47.32
CA PRO A 795 32.41 -1.36 48.72
C PRO A 795 32.21 -2.66 49.53
N ALA A 796 32.51 -2.59 50.82
CA ALA A 796 32.29 -3.72 51.74
C ALA A 796 30.78 -3.97 51.94
N PRO A 797 30.35 -5.23 52.17
CA PRO A 797 28.96 -5.53 52.50
C PRO A 797 28.54 -4.80 53.79
N PRO A 798 27.25 -4.39 53.92
CA PRO A 798 26.81 -3.63 55.09
C PRO A 798 26.97 -4.42 56.40
N GLU A 799 27.41 -3.71 57.45
CA GLU A 799 27.48 -4.20 58.84
C GLU A 799 26.09 -4.54 59.40
N VAL A 800 26.05 -5.53 60.31
CA VAL A 800 24.86 -6.09 60.99
C VAL A 800 23.87 -5.01 61.45
N LEU A 801 22.61 -5.15 61.01
CA LEU A 801 21.49 -4.23 61.27
C LEU A 801 21.01 -4.30 62.73
N TRP A 802 20.82 -3.15 63.37
CA TRP A 802 20.17 -3.03 64.68
C TRP A 802 18.64 -3.02 64.53
N PRO A 803 17.87 -3.68 65.43
CA PRO A 803 16.41 -3.69 65.38
C PRO A 803 15.80 -2.32 65.70
N ASN A 804 14.67 -2.00 65.07
CA ASN A 804 13.92 -0.75 65.33
C ASN A 804 13.01 -0.88 66.58
N ILE A 805 12.42 0.24 67.00
CA ILE A 805 11.57 0.29 68.21
C ILE A 805 10.36 -0.64 68.12
N ASP A 806 9.76 -0.82 66.94
CA ASP A 806 8.58 -1.67 66.78
C ASP A 806 8.93 -3.15 66.90
N ALA A 807 10.07 -3.59 66.35
CA ALA A 807 10.57 -4.95 66.51
C ALA A 807 10.94 -5.25 67.98
N ILE A 808 11.55 -4.29 68.67
CA ILE A 808 11.84 -4.40 70.11
C ILE A 808 10.53 -4.47 70.91
N THR A 809 9.53 -3.68 70.53
CA THR A 809 8.21 -3.68 71.20
C THR A 809 7.48 -5.01 70.98
N ALA A 810 7.53 -5.57 69.78
CA ALA A 810 6.96 -6.89 69.48
C ALA A 810 7.64 -8.03 70.25
N LEU A 811 8.98 -8.01 70.36
CA LEU A 811 9.74 -8.96 71.18
C LEU A 811 9.39 -8.83 72.67
N VAL A 812 9.25 -7.61 73.17
CA VAL A 812 8.88 -7.34 74.56
C VAL A 812 7.45 -7.79 74.87
N SER A 813 6.54 -7.66 73.90
CA SER A 813 5.15 -8.11 74.04
C SER A 813 4.99 -9.63 73.93
N ASN A 814 5.84 -10.31 73.14
CA ASN A 814 5.80 -11.75 72.90
C ASN A 814 7.20 -12.39 73.06
N PRO A 815 7.66 -12.59 74.32
CA PRO A 815 9.02 -13.09 74.61
C PRO A 815 9.31 -14.49 74.07
N GLU A 816 8.28 -15.31 73.82
CA GLU A 816 8.41 -16.63 73.22
C GLU A 816 8.95 -16.61 71.78
N LYS A 817 8.92 -15.47 71.08
CA LYS A 817 9.49 -15.30 69.74
C LYS A 817 10.99 -14.94 69.73
N ALA A 818 11.68 -15.12 70.87
CA ALA A 818 13.09 -14.79 71.00
C ALA A 818 14.01 -15.51 69.99
N SER A 819 13.72 -16.77 69.62
CA SER A 819 14.52 -17.47 68.61
C SER A 819 14.38 -16.88 67.21
N ASP A 820 13.18 -16.42 66.87
CA ASP A 820 12.87 -15.82 65.57
C ASP A 820 13.52 -14.42 65.47
N PHE A 821 13.53 -13.70 66.59
CA PHE A 821 14.24 -12.42 66.71
C PHE A 821 15.77 -12.60 66.61
N ASP A 822 16.34 -13.62 67.25
CA ASP A 822 17.76 -13.95 67.15
C ASP A 822 18.16 -14.43 65.74
N ALA A 823 17.28 -15.15 65.05
CA ALA A 823 17.48 -15.54 63.65
C ALA A 823 17.50 -14.31 62.72
N ALA A 824 16.74 -13.26 63.04
CA ALA A 824 16.63 -12.04 62.24
C ALA A 824 17.75 -11.01 62.53
N PHE A 825 18.17 -10.86 63.78
CA PHE A 825 19.09 -9.79 64.22
C PHE A 825 20.44 -10.28 64.74
N GLY A 826 20.67 -11.60 64.72
CA GLY A 826 21.89 -12.26 65.18
C GLY A 826 21.71 -12.90 66.55
N ALA A 827 22.39 -14.04 66.75
CA ALA A 827 22.29 -14.81 67.99
C ALA A 827 22.64 -13.96 69.22
N GLY A 828 21.74 -13.93 70.22
CA GLY A 828 21.88 -13.16 71.45
C GLY A 828 21.35 -11.72 71.40
N ALA A 829 20.71 -11.30 70.30
CA ALA A 829 20.08 -9.99 70.17
C ALA A 829 18.80 -9.88 71.00
N ALA A 830 17.97 -10.92 71.02
CA ALA A 830 16.73 -10.97 71.78
C ALA A 830 17.00 -10.83 73.28
N ASP A 831 17.96 -11.59 73.80
CA ASP A 831 18.41 -11.52 75.19
C ASP A 831 18.93 -10.12 75.55
N TYR A 832 19.70 -9.48 74.67
CA TYR A 832 20.23 -8.14 74.89
C TYR A 832 19.13 -7.08 75.07
N PHE A 833 18.09 -7.11 74.24
CA PHE A 833 17.00 -6.11 74.31
C PHE A 833 15.98 -6.42 75.41
N LEU A 834 15.69 -7.70 75.68
CA LEU A 834 14.84 -8.09 76.82
C LEU A 834 15.48 -7.68 78.15
N GLN A 835 16.79 -7.93 78.35
CA GLN A 835 17.51 -7.51 79.55
C GLN A 835 17.54 -5.98 79.71
N ARG A 836 17.70 -5.22 78.63
CA ARG A 836 17.75 -3.75 78.69
C ARG A 836 16.39 -3.12 78.99
N HIS A 837 15.30 -3.73 78.52
CA HIS A 837 13.95 -3.32 78.87
C HIS A 837 13.65 -3.59 80.37
N GLU A 838 14.08 -4.75 80.88
CA GLU A 838 13.96 -5.12 82.30
C GLU A 838 14.80 -4.19 83.20
N ALA A 839 16.03 -3.87 82.78
CA ALA A 839 16.88 -2.88 83.44
C ALA A 839 16.22 -1.49 83.46
N SER A 840 15.62 -1.04 82.35
CA SER A 840 14.92 0.26 82.31
C SER A 840 13.73 0.34 83.27
N LYS A 841 13.03 -0.78 83.51
CA LYS A 841 11.94 -0.85 84.51
C LYS A 841 12.47 -0.79 85.94
N GLN A 842 13.60 -1.43 86.21
CA GLN A 842 14.26 -1.36 87.51
C GLN A 842 14.87 0.03 87.75
N ASP A 843 15.43 0.64 86.73
CA ASP A 843 15.97 1.99 86.71
C ASP A 843 14.88 3.04 86.95
N LEU A 844 13.73 2.92 86.26
CA LEU A 844 12.56 3.77 86.50
C LEU A 844 12.02 3.59 87.92
N LYS A 845 12.03 2.38 88.47
CA LYS A 845 11.62 2.09 89.85
C LYS A 845 12.61 2.69 90.87
N ALA A 846 13.91 2.57 90.62
CA ALA A 846 14.97 3.14 91.46
C ALA A 846 14.96 4.67 91.42
N TYR A 847 14.71 5.27 90.25
CA TYR A 847 14.48 6.71 90.10
C TYR A 847 13.24 7.17 90.88
N LEU A 848 12.12 6.46 90.80
CA LEU A 848 10.89 6.79 91.54
C LEU A 848 11.02 6.58 93.07
N GLU A 849 11.94 5.72 93.52
CA GLU A 849 12.31 5.56 94.93
C GLU A 849 13.29 6.65 95.40
N ALA A 850 14.26 7.05 94.57
CA ALA A 850 15.20 8.14 94.83
C ALA A 850 14.52 9.53 94.83
N ALA A 851 13.58 9.76 93.90
CA ALA A 851 12.80 10.99 93.79
C ALA A 851 11.85 11.24 94.98
N ARG A 852 11.66 10.25 95.88
CA ARG A 852 10.91 10.43 97.13
C ARG A 852 11.74 11.03 98.27
N HIS A 853 13.07 11.13 98.14
CA HIS A 853 13.96 11.43 99.27
C HIS A 853 14.74 12.75 99.22
N ASP A 854 14.95 13.41 98.07
CA ASP A 854 15.17 14.88 97.96
C ASP A 854 15.44 15.30 96.49
N GLU A 855 15.27 16.60 96.25
CA GLU A 855 15.37 17.45 95.03
C GLU A 855 15.63 16.81 93.64
N ALA A 856 14.69 17.13 92.73
CA ALA A 856 14.51 16.58 91.39
C ALA A 856 15.67 16.83 90.41
N LEU A 857 16.33 15.75 89.98
CA LEU A 857 17.01 15.63 88.69
C LEU A 857 16.04 15.07 87.64
N SER A 858 16.16 15.47 86.37
CA SER A 858 15.38 14.86 85.29
C SER A 858 15.77 13.38 85.13
N TYR A 859 14.83 12.52 84.73
CA TYR A 859 15.08 11.09 84.50
C TYR A 859 16.27 10.86 83.55
N GLU A 860 16.43 11.72 82.54
CA GLU A 860 17.54 11.65 81.58
C GLU A 860 18.91 11.95 82.19
N ASP A 861 18.99 12.83 83.21
CA ASP A 861 20.26 13.16 83.86
C ASP A 861 20.64 12.13 84.93
N TRP A 862 19.66 11.54 85.61
CA TRP A 862 19.88 10.41 86.51
C TRP A 862 20.38 9.16 85.76
N LEU A 863 19.89 8.91 84.54
CA LEU A 863 20.32 7.81 83.66
C LEU A 863 21.78 7.91 83.21
N LYS A 864 22.29 9.14 82.93
CA LYS A 864 23.67 9.34 82.49
C LYS A 864 24.71 8.97 83.55
N ASP A 865 24.35 9.07 84.83
CA ASP A 865 25.22 8.70 85.94
C ASP A 865 25.29 7.17 86.18
N GLN A 866 24.39 6.39 85.58
CA GLN A 866 24.30 4.92 85.78
C GLN A 866 24.92 4.07 84.65
N GLU A 867 25.38 4.66 83.53
CA GLU A 867 25.91 3.87 82.40
C GLU A 867 27.33 3.29 82.65
N PRO A 868 27.56 1.96 82.53
CA PRO A 868 28.90 1.40 82.44
C PRO A 868 29.55 1.64 81.07
N ARG A 869 30.87 1.93 81.07
CA ARG A 869 31.67 2.21 79.85
C ARG A 869 31.71 1.03 78.86
N LYS A 870 31.49 1.35 77.58
CA LYS A 870 31.47 0.45 76.39
C LYS A 870 32.62 -0.59 76.34
N PRO A 871 32.36 -1.85 75.92
CA PRO A 871 33.41 -2.79 75.56
C PRO A 871 34.02 -2.48 74.19
N LYS A 872 35.35 -2.65 74.05
CA LYS A 872 36.12 -2.45 72.82
C LYS A 872 35.95 -3.64 71.87
N ALA A 873 35.72 -3.36 70.58
CA ALA A 873 35.68 -4.35 69.51
C ALA A 873 37.04 -5.03 69.28
N ALA A 874 37.01 -6.34 69.04
CA ALA A 874 38.16 -7.19 68.75
C ALA A 874 38.77 -6.94 67.36
N THR A 875 40.04 -7.28 67.25
CA THR A 875 41.07 -6.94 66.25
C THR A 875 40.88 -7.45 64.82
N LYS A 876 41.30 -6.62 63.83
CA LYS A 876 41.54 -6.99 62.41
C LYS A 876 42.75 -7.94 62.23
N PRO A 877 42.81 -8.79 61.19
CA PRO A 877 43.99 -9.58 60.84
C PRO A 877 45.06 -8.76 60.08
N PRO A 878 46.35 -9.18 60.06
CA PRO A 878 47.47 -8.32 59.71
C PRO A 878 47.73 -8.22 58.19
N LYS A 879 47.98 -6.99 57.70
CA LYS A 879 48.52 -6.74 56.35
C LYS A 879 50.01 -7.11 56.31
N GLN A 880 50.38 -8.02 55.40
CA GLN A 880 51.77 -8.30 55.05
C GLN A 880 52.43 -7.04 54.45
N LYS A 881 53.59 -6.67 55.02
CA LYS A 881 54.48 -5.64 54.47
C LYS A 881 55.12 -6.16 53.18
N ARG A 882 55.02 -5.39 52.10
CA ARG A 882 55.89 -5.53 50.92
C ARG A 882 56.87 -4.34 50.90
N ASP A 883 58.14 -4.69 50.98
CA ASP A 883 59.31 -3.82 50.97
C ASP A 883 59.40 -2.97 49.69
N HIS A 884 59.80 -1.71 49.86
CA HIS A 884 60.32 -0.87 48.78
C HIS A 884 61.83 -1.07 48.66
N ARG A 885 62.29 -1.75 47.60
CA ARG A 885 63.63 -1.53 47.01
C ARG A 885 63.63 -1.84 45.51
N GLY A 886 64.21 -0.94 44.72
CA GLY A 886 64.85 -1.31 43.44
C GLY A 886 64.39 -0.56 42.20
N ARG A 887 65.01 0.60 41.92
CA ARG A 887 65.30 1.06 40.55
C ARG A 887 66.00 -0.07 39.78
N VAL A 888 65.76 -0.20 38.46
CA VAL A 888 66.70 0.14 37.37
C VAL A 888 66.11 -0.29 36.01
N ARG A 889 66.33 0.60 35.04
CA ARG A 889 66.16 0.57 33.58
C ARG A 889 66.34 -0.80 32.89
N ASN A 890 65.47 -1.11 31.92
CA ASN A 890 65.76 -0.95 30.49
C ASN A 890 64.46 -0.96 29.68
#